data_AF-A0A3P1SY76-F1
#
_entry.id   AF-A0A3P1SY76-F1
#
_cell.length_a   1.000
_cell.length_b   1.000
_cell.length_c   1.000
_cell.angle_alpha   90.00
_cell.angle_beta   90.00
_cell.angle_gamma   90.00
#
_symmetry.space_group_name_H-M   'P 1'
#
loop_
_entity.id
_entity.type
_entity.pdbx_description
1 polymer ?
#
loop_
_entity_poly.entity_id
_entity_poly.type
_entity_poly.pdbx_seq_one_letter_code
_entity_poly.pdbx_strand_id
1 'polypeptide(L)'
;MKRLRILLLLLLASVMSVTTAFAQSVGTVFTVGNCEYRVSKKDVTSTPKVYEVEVRHVHGSGKIVIPAKVRTPEGMDQEEYNVVGSMAWSSKADDSVTEIEFSEGFKKFSTGSFRNTKLKKIVIPASCEAVENGSFAGCEQMERFEVKTGSANYKSNTDGSLLSLDGTKLVRVPASKTGPYTVPDGVQEIMPTAFSNCKKMTVITIPASVNKVSDLDDFPSFSSSGTHFTVNGGNTTFCDKDGLLCSKDGTKLVHVPYEYDQLGSDKKLTVPASVTEVLKNAAVNCFMKSLDLNKVKTIGKNAFASCGALESVNIGKDVEKIGEGSFSNCVKVKAFNVASENAKYKSDNGIIYTKDLAEQHLLIYPTGKEATEYTVLENTVHIDANAFTDVVYLEKINIAKTVKDIGMAAFKSAKKLKEIKFLPTSQLEEIGENAFQYSKLENITIPASVKKLGDATFADVKTLKKVHFAVGSQLDRLPPFLFQNNESLEEVVFDGENKLTSIGSFVFLNCQKLKMFKMPKGVKTIASGAFKGASGMETIEFETPSSLKSIANGAFADCGIKHINLPESVTFIEALAFDHCTKLTEIMIPKNVQKIDAGAFNFCEGLLEFEVDEANPHFSELDGMLSSKDRKTLKVFPAGKADSKYTLLPYFEKVDEFAFYACSKLSNITFPRTITEIGDRSIALCKNLKSFSFMGKDNVPVLKKDILYESTKPEDITVYVRKAWFEKPENEATIRNYNTMFKEVHPSFVPTTGYDRGIEFFPTSMEYVGVISFNEFNDLLNTDPDTLKPRTSVIILPKAKEKGYTDKFGKEHPEKDYDVSSVLDFAFENEQTAKAITFLADIEYIGLKAFMYNGSSNSIENLYFVGDKPAELGSKIFKSYSVDYPFTETQNIYVKESKVDTYKHKWRTDFFELQITHKIPQKTHKNGGTVCFPFDVKYPQGQGDEDIKPYIPKDYEHAHDIKDPFVRAYSLDDYYVPAFVGVFIRSKNKETVTSYCQMDELQKHVTTTLQTAGAYNPATYRMKGMVQDTIIHNGNEELYAFKKSTGKLVKLKDGARFPYFKAYLRMPPAGSGAKPFSIVFDDEPVVTGIEEINTLPEDNANDAYYNINGTRVVTPKQKGVYIRNGKKVIVE
;
A
#
# COMPACT_ATOMS: atom_id res chain seq x y z
N MET A 1 27.96 20.33 -1.23
CA MET A 1 28.18 18.97 -1.79
C MET A 1 28.12 17.83 -0.76
N LYS A 2 29.07 17.63 0.18
CA LYS A 2 29.06 16.44 1.08
C LYS A 2 27.71 16.19 1.80
N ARG A 3 27.08 17.20 2.41
CA ARG A 3 25.75 17.06 3.04
C ARG A 3 24.64 16.64 2.08
N LEU A 4 24.69 17.01 0.80
CA LEU A 4 23.68 16.62 -0.19
C LEU A 4 23.82 15.14 -0.59
N ARG A 5 25.05 14.61 -0.66
CA ARG A 5 25.26 13.16 -0.84
C ARG A 5 24.81 12.34 0.38
N ILE A 6 24.97 12.88 1.60
CA ILE A 6 24.45 12.23 2.82
C ILE A 6 22.92 12.25 2.83
N LEU A 7 22.28 13.36 2.42
CA LEU A 7 20.83 13.43 2.30
C LEU A 7 20.27 12.47 1.22
N LEU A 8 20.96 12.33 0.08
CA LEU A 8 20.61 11.36 -0.96
C LEU A 8 20.84 9.90 -0.52
N LEU A 9 21.89 9.61 0.25
CA LEU A 9 22.12 8.28 0.82
C LEU A 9 21.10 7.95 1.93
N LEU A 10 20.66 8.95 2.69
CA LEU A 10 19.54 8.79 3.62
C LEU A 10 18.19 8.60 2.88
N LEU A 11 17.98 9.26 1.73
CA LEU A 11 16.83 8.98 0.88
C LEU A 11 16.84 7.55 0.32
N LEU A 12 18.01 7.05 -0.13
CA LEU A 12 18.14 5.64 -0.56
C LEU A 12 17.95 4.66 0.60
N ALA A 13 18.36 5.02 1.82
CA ALA A 13 18.10 4.20 3.01
C ALA A 13 16.61 4.19 3.39
N SER A 14 15.92 5.35 3.33
CA SER A 14 14.48 5.44 3.64
C SER A 14 13.56 4.77 2.61
N VAL A 15 14.08 4.36 1.44
CA VAL A 15 13.37 3.51 0.47
C VAL A 15 13.39 2.03 0.89
N MET A 16 14.17 1.63 1.91
CA MET A 16 14.17 0.27 2.47
C MET A 16 13.92 0.23 3.98
N SER A 17 13.03 1.08 4.50
CA SER A 17 12.50 0.92 5.87
C SER A 17 11.18 1.67 6.16
N VAL A 18 10.01 1.06 5.87
CA VAL A 18 8.79 1.20 6.69
C VAL A 18 7.99 -0.11 6.62
N THR A 19 8.09 -0.90 7.69
CA THR A 19 7.11 -1.93 8.11
C THR A 19 6.46 -2.78 7.02
N THR A 20 7.19 -3.80 6.59
CA THR A 20 6.70 -5.06 6.00
C THR A 20 5.43 -5.62 6.69
N ALA A 21 4.69 -6.43 5.95
CA ALA A 21 4.19 -7.75 6.36
C ALA A 21 3.97 -8.48 5.05
N PHE A 22 4.36 -9.74 4.99
CA PHE A 22 4.27 -10.46 3.73
C PHE A 22 3.96 -11.92 4.04
N ALA A 23 3.18 -12.54 3.15
CA ALA A 23 3.54 -13.88 2.72
C ALA A 23 4.93 -13.75 2.05
N GLN A 24 6.02 -13.70 2.85
CA GLN A 24 7.37 -13.41 2.36
C GLN A 24 7.67 -14.31 1.16
N SER A 25 7.80 -13.68 0.00
CA SER A 25 8.08 -14.37 -1.23
C SER A 25 9.47 -15.00 -1.14
N VAL A 26 9.68 -16.08 -1.90
CA VAL A 26 11.03 -16.63 -2.05
C VAL A 26 11.92 -15.54 -2.63
N GLY A 27 12.83 -15.05 -1.79
CA GLY A 27 13.71 -13.94 -2.08
C GLY A 27 13.54 -12.67 -1.24
N THR A 28 12.53 -12.53 -0.38
CA THR A 28 12.44 -11.43 0.62
C THR A 28 13.66 -11.43 1.55
N VAL A 29 14.10 -10.24 1.98
CA VAL A 29 15.35 -10.02 2.75
C VAL A 29 15.04 -9.29 4.06
N PHE A 30 15.73 -9.65 5.15
CA PHE A 30 15.51 -9.05 6.47
C PHE A 30 16.70 -9.17 7.42
N THR A 31 16.78 -8.33 8.45
CA THR A 31 17.92 -8.31 9.40
C THR A 31 17.47 -8.62 10.83
N VAL A 32 18.02 -9.70 11.42
CA VAL A 32 17.76 -10.13 12.81
C VAL A 32 19.08 -10.17 13.57
N GLY A 33 19.20 -9.34 14.61
CA GLY A 33 20.45 -9.14 15.33
C GLY A 33 21.56 -8.65 14.40
N ASN A 34 22.72 -9.32 14.45
CA ASN A 34 23.88 -8.99 13.63
C ASN A 34 23.86 -9.63 12.24
N CYS A 35 22.71 -10.04 11.68
CA CYS A 35 22.66 -10.80 10.43
C CYS A 35 21.49 -10.41 9.52
N GLU A 36 21.81 -10.07 8.26
CA GLU A 36 20.87 -10.01 7.13
C GLU A 36 20.66 -11.45 6.58
N TYR A 37 19.41 -11.83 6.36
CA TYR A 37 18.95 -13.12 5.85
C TYR A 37 18.08 -12.92 4.60
N ARG A 38 17.87 -13.99 3.83
CA ARG A 38 16.94 -14.04 2.70
C ARG A 38 16.09 -15.30 2.77
N VAL A 39 14.79 -15.19 2.58
CA VAL A 39 13.88 -16.34 2.48
C VAL A 39 14.24 -17.17 1.25
N SER A 40 14.70 -18.40 1.46
CA SER A 40 14.97 -19.37 0.39
C SER A 40 13.74 -20.24 0.10
N LYS A 41 12.85 -20.43 1.08
CA LYS A 41 11.61 -21.20 0.94
C LYS A 41 10.54 -20.71 1.91
N LYS A 42 9.32 -20.55 1.40
CA LYS A 42 8.11 -20.34 2.23
C LYS A 42 6.99 -21.26 1.76
N ASP A 43 6.99 -22.49 2.27
CA ASP A 43 5.91 -23.45 2.02
C ASP A 43 4.84 -23.29 3.11
N VAL A 44 3.66 -22.81 2.70
CA VAL A 44 2.50 -22.54 3.59
C VAL A 44 1.44 -23.64 3.57
N THR A 45 1.56 -24.64 2.68
CA THR A 45 0.57 -25.73 2.52
C THR A 45 1.02 -27.04 3.16
N SER A 46 2.33 -27.21 3.35
CA SER A 46 2.94 -28.25 4.17
C SER A 46 2.47 -28.19 5.64
N THR A 47 2.37 -29.36 6.28
CA THR A 47 2.09 -29.51 7.70
C THR A 47 3.11 -30.46 8.34
N PRO A 48 3.99 -29.99 9.24
CA PRO A 48 4.18 -28.59 9.64
C PRO A 48 4.68 -27.71 8.48
N LYS A 49 4.39 -26.41 8.57
CA LYS A 49 4.88 -25.36 7.64
C LYS A 49 6.40 -25.44 7.47
N VAL A 50 6.91 -25.35 6.24
CA VAL A 50 8.36 -25.40 5.97
C VAL A 50 8.89 -24.04 5.52
N TYR A 51 9.50 -23.34 6.48
CA TYR A 51 10.08 -22.01 6.33
C TYR A 51 11.60 -22.05 6.47
N GLU A 52 12.33 -21.58 5.46
CA GLU A 52 13.79 -21.68 5.37
C GLU A 52 14.40 -20.34 4.88
N VAL A 53 15.54 -19.96 5.47
CA VAL A 53 16.33 -18.78 5.08
C VAL A 53 17.81 -19.09 4.89
N GLU A 54 18.45 -18.30 4.03
CA GLU A 54 19.89 -18.25 3.81
C GLU A 54 20.50 -16.97 4.41
N VAL A 55 21.72 -17.07 4.96
CA VAL A 55 22.48 -15.92 5.48
C VAL A 55 23.00 -15.07 4.31
N ARG A 56 22.82 -13.75 4.38
CA ARG A 56 23.15 -12.79 3.31
C ARG A 56 24.24 -11.77 3.70
N HIS A 57 24.24 -11.25 4.92
CA HIS A 57 25.35 -10.41 5.44
C HIS A 57 25.48 -10.59 6.94
N VAL A 58 26.68 -10.93 7.42
CA VAL A 58 26.99 -11.00 8.86
C VAL A 58 27.68 -9.72 9.31
N HIS A 59 26.97 -8.91 10.09
CA HIS A 59 27.39 -7.58 10.51
C HIS A 59 28.17 -7.58 11.84
N GLY A 60 28.77 -6.43 12.16
CA GLY A 60 29.30 -6.14 13.49
C GLY A 60 30.78 -6.46 13.64
N SER A 61 31.18 -7.02 14.78
CA SER A 61 32.60 -7.26 15.09
C SER A 61 32.86 -8.45 16.00
N GLY A 62 34.09 -8.97 15.96
CA GLY A 62 34.53 -10.05 16.84
C GLY A 62 33.95 -11.42 16.47
N LYS A 63 33.42 -12.16 17.45
CA LYS A 63 32.73 -13.44 17.23
C LYS A 63 31.23 -13.23 17.08
N ILE A 64 30.65 -13.76 16.00
CA ILE A 64 29.20 -13.83 15.78
C ILE A 64 28.75 -15.29 15.80
N VAL A 65 27.60 -15.58 16.40
CA VAL A 65 26.94 -16.89 16.34
C VAL A 65 25.67 -16.76 15.50
N ILE A 66 25.56 -17.56 14.45
CA ILE A 66 24.36 -17.67 13.61
C ILE A 66 23.42 -18.68 14.26
N PRO A 67 22.20 -18.29 14.69
CA PRO A 67 21.27 -19.18 15.36
C PRO A 67 20.69 -20.22 14.39
N ALA A 68 20.20 -21.33 14.94
CA ALA A 68 19.57 -22.41 14.16
C ALA A 68 18.27 -21.94 13.46
N LYS A 69 17.59 -20.97 14.08
CA LYS A 69 16.36 -20.37 13.61
C LYS A 69 16.37 -18.87 13.88
N VAL A 70 15.60 -18.12 13.10
CA VAL A 70 15.30 -16.71 13.35
C VAL A 70 13.80 -16.47 13.25
N ARG A 71 13.26 -15.70 14.19
CA ARG A 71 11.98 -15.00 13.99
C ARG A 71 12.27 -13.68 13.30
N THR A 72 11.43 -13.31 12.36
CA THR A 72 11.55 -12.07 11.58
C THR A 72 11.23 -10.82 12.42
N PRO A 73 11.80 -9.64 12.11
CA PRO A 73 11.70 -8.43 12.97
C PRO A 73 10.27 -7.92 13.13
N GLU A 74 9.98 -7.12 14.18
CA GLU A 74 8.61 -6.58 14.39
C GLU A 74 8.12 -5.78 13.17
N GLY A 75 6.89 -6.06 12.72
CA GLY A 75 6.41 -5.58 11.42
C GLY A 75 7.14 -6.22 10.24
N MET A 76 7.59 -7.46 10.39
CA MET A 76 7.59 -8.55 9.39
C MET A 76 6.74 -9.71 9.93
N ASP A 77 6.48 -10.68 9.05
CA ASP A 77 5.61 -11.87 9.15
C ASP A 77 5.58 -12.70 10.45
N GLN A 78 6.46 -12.42 11.41
CA GLN A 78 6.59 -13.02 12.76
C GLN A 78 6.75 -14.55 12.81
N GLU A 79 6.84 -15.20 11.65
CA GLU A 79 7.07 -16.63 11.54
C GLU A 79 8.52 -16.99 11.91
N GLU A 80 8.70 -18.23 12.34
CA GLU A 80 10.02 -18.76 12.69
C GLU A 80 10.63 -19.52 11.50
N TYR A 81 11.74 -18.99 10.98
CA TYR A 81 12.47 -19.54 9.83
C TYR A 81 13.69 -20.35 10.29
N ASN A 82 13.91 -21.50 9.67
CA ASN A 82 15.12 -22.30 9.87
C ASN A 82 16.28 -21.71 9.05
N VAL A 83 17.46 -21.52 9.65
CA VAL A 83 18.64 -20.99 8.95
C VAL A 83 19.40 -22.14 8.29
N VAL A 84 19.07 -22.44 7.03
CA VAL A 84 19.52 -23.67 6.36
C VAL A 84 20.83 -23.52 5.58
N GLY A 85 21.25 -22.31 5.22
CA GLY A 85 22.46 -22.14 4.42
C GLY A 85 22.93 -20.70 4.22
N SER A 86 23.82 -20.52 3.24
CA SER A 86 24.28 -19.22 2.74
C SER A 86 23.87 -19.03 1.27
N MET A 87 23.76 -17.79 0.82
CA MET A 87 23.48 -17.44 -0.56
C MET A 87 24.71 -17.56 -1.45
N ALA A 88 24.56 -18.15 -2.64
CA ALA A 88 25.62 -18.20 -3.65
C ALA A 88 26.07 -16.76 -4.04
N TRP A 89 27.39 -16.56 -4.10
CA TRP A 89 28.12 -15.31 -4.40
C TRP A 89 27.79 -14.06 -3.57
N SER A 90 26.70 -14.07 -2.80
CA SER A 90 26.12 -12.88 -2.17
C SER A 90 26.44 -12.77 -0.68
N SER A 91 26.63 -13.90 0.01
CA SER A 91 26.93 -13.92 1.44
C SER A 91 28.29 -13.31 1.74
N LYS A 92 28.31 -12.38 2.69
CA LYS A 92 29.49 -11.62 3.12
C LYS A 92 29.47 -11.38 4.62
N ALA A 93 30.58 -10.89 5.16
CA ALA A 93 30.69 -10.44 6.54
C ALA A 93 31.36 -9.05 6.57
N ASP A 94 31.07 -8.26 7.60
CA ASP A 94 31.78 -7.00 7.84
C ASP A 94 33.26 -7.26 8.13
N ASP A 95 34.12 -6.33 7.69
CA ASP A 95 35.58 -6.38 7.83
C ASP A 95 36.10 -6.52 9.28
N SER A 96 35.25 -6.22 10.26
CA SER A 96 35.50 -6.30 11.70
C SER A 96 35.04 -7.61 12.35
N VAL A 97 34.30 -8.46 11.64
CA VAL A 97 33.94 -9.81 12.09
C VAL A 97 35.15 -10.73 11.91
N THR A 98 35.53 -11.45 12.95
CA THR A 98 36.73 -12.31 12.99
C THR A 98 36.43 -13.79 13.13
N GLU A 99 35.33 -14.15 13.81
CA GLU A 99 34.87 -15.54 13.94
C GLU A 99 33.36 -15.61 13.63
N ILE A 100 32.95 -16.61 12.85
CA ILE A 100 31.53 -16.97 12.71
C ILE A 100 31.35 -18.44 13.12
N GLU A 101 30.40 -18.68 14.02
CA GLU A 101 29.93 -20.01 14.40
C GLU A 101 28.50 -20.21 13.90
N PHE A 102 28.25 -21.32 13.20
CA PHE A 102 26.91 -21.67 12.74
C PHE A 102 26.30 -22.74 13.67
N SER A 103 24.99 -22.68 13.86
CA SER A 103 24.24 -23.62 14.71
C SER A 103 23.81 -24.88 13.97
N GLU A 104 23.51 -25.93 14.73
CA GLU A 104 22.90 -27.14 14.20
C GLU A 104 21.55 -26.83 13.53
N GLY A 105 21.35 -27.40 12.36
CA GLY A 105 20.26 -27.08 11.43
C GLY A 105 20.78 -26.47 10.13
N PHE A 106 21.90 -25.72 10.19
CA PHE A 106 22.57 -25.18 9.00
C PHE A 106 23.18 -26.32 8.16
N LYS A 107 22.82 -26.38 6.88
CA LYS A 107 23.20 -27.45 5.94
C LYS A 107 24.32 -27.04 5.01
N LYS A 108 24.23 -25.85 4.40
CA LYS A 108 24.97 -25.54 3.17
C LYS A 108 25.69 -24.21 3.17
N PHE A 109 26.99 -24.23 2.94
CA PHE A 109 27.71 -23.07 2.42
C PHE A 109 27.65 -23.10 0.90
N SER A 110 26.92 -22.17 0.29
CA SER A 110 26.75 -22.11 -1.17
C SER A 110 27.93 -21.46 -1.88
N THR A 111 28.07 -21.78 -3.16
CA THR A 111 29.17 -21.42 -4.06
C THR A 111 29.57 -19.95 -3.93
N GLY A 112 30.86 -19.71 -3.64
CA GLY A 112 31.42 -18.36 -3.49
C GLY A 112 31.03 -17.60 -2.21
N SER A 113 30.31 -18.20 -1.27
CA SER A 113 29.87 -17.51 -0.03
C SER A 113 31.04 -17.14 0.91
N PHE A 114 30.92 -15.99 1.57
CA PHE A 114 31.93 -15.40 2.47
C PHE A 114 33.31 -15.17 1.83
N ARG A 115 33.38 -15.11 0.50
CA ARG A 115 34.59 -14.82 -0.27
C ARG A 115 35.15 -13.42 0.05
N ASN A 116 36.49 -13.31 0.05
CA ASN A 116 37.29 -12.11 0.28
C ASN A 116 37.02 -11.40 1.62
N THR A 117 36.57 -12.13 2.65
CA THR A 117 36.32 -11.59 3.99
C THR A 117 37.57 -11.65 4.90
N LYS A 118 37.60 -10.85 5.96
CA LYS A 118 38.71 -10.81 6.95
C LYS A 118 38.58 -11.83 8.09
N LEU A 119 37.76 -12.86 7.88
CA LEU A 119 37.49 -13.91 8.87
C LEU A 119 38.77 -14.70 9.20
N LYS A 120 39.00 -14.90 10.49
CA LYS A 120 40.08 -15.69 11.09
C LYS A 120 39.65 -17.11 11.42
N LYS A 121 38.36 -17.32 11.73
CA LYS A 121 37.82 -18.62 12.12
C LYS A 121 36.38 -18.84 11.63
N ILE A 122 36.10 -20.09 11.26
CA ILE A 122 34.74 -20.61 11.05
C ILE A 122 34.54 -21.84 11.94
N VAL A 123 33.40 -21.92 12.63
CA VAL A 123 32.92 -23.15 13.28
C VAL A 123 31.75 -23.71 12.48
N ILE A 124 31.93 -24.91 11.93
CA ILE A 124 30.99 -25.65 11.09
C ILE A 124 30.18 -26.62 11.96
N PRO A 125 28.83 -26.62 11.91
CA PRO A 125 27.98 -27.52 12.68
C PRO A 125 28.01 -28.95 12.15
N ALA A 126 27.63 -29.91 13.00
CA ALA A 126 27.53 -31.31 12.64
C ALA A 126 26.51 -31.53 11.52
N SER A 127 25.44 -30.74 11.50
CA SER A 127 24.40 -30.73 10.46
C SER A 127 24.85 -30.30 9.06
N CYS A 128 26.09 -29.85 8.88
CA CYS A 128 26.58 -29.38 7.59
C CYS A 128 26.75 -30.54 6.59
N GLU A 129 26.07 -30.42 5.46
CA GLU A 129 26.04 -31.37 4.35
C GLU A 129 26.98 -30.96 3.21
N ALA A 130 27.11 -29.65 2.95
CA ALA A 130 27.91 -29.16 1.84
C ALA A 130 28.67 -27.86 2.16
N VAL A 131 29.97 -27.87 1.87
CA VAL A 131 30.81 -26.68 1.71
C VAL A 131 31.15 -26.55 0.22
N GLU A 132 30.41 -25.71 -0.52
CA GLU A 132 30.58 -25.57 -1.97
C GLU A 132 31.83 -24.75 -2.34
N ASN A 133 32.24 -24.93 -3.59
CA ASN A 133 33.45 -24.36 -4.18
C ASN A 133 33.48 -22.82 -4.10
N GLY A 134 34.67 -22.25 -3.92
CA GLY A 134 34.83 -20.80 -3.75
C GLY A 134 34.36 -20.24 -2.39
N SER A 135 33.64 -21.02 -1.57
CA SER A 135 33.32 -20.59 -0.19
C SER A 135 34.60 -20.29 0.58
N PHE A 136 34.66 -19.15 1.27
CA PHE A 136 35.85 -18.66 1.96
C PHE A 136 37.11 -18.49 1.04
N ALA A 137 36.95 -18.30 -0.27
CA ALA A 137 38.06 -17.90 -1.15
C ALA A 137 38.60 -16.52 -0.78
N GLY A 138 39.89 -16.27 -0.98
CA GLY A 138 40.52 -14.98 -0.69
C GLY A 138 40.49 -14.52 0.78
N CYS A 139 40.17 -15.39 1.74
CA CYS A 139 40.14 -15.04 3.17
C CYS A 139 41.56 -15.07 3.78
N GLU A 140 42.42 -14.12 3.42
CA GLU A 140 43.86 -14.10 3.74
C GLU A 140 44.22 -14.05 5.24
N GLN A 141 43.23 -13.80 6.09
CA GLN A 141 43.35 -13.82 7.55
C GLN A 141 42.92 -15.15 8.19
N MET A 142 42.37 -16.10 7.42
CA MET A 142 41.85 -17.36 7.95
C MET A 142 42.96 -18.17 8.64
N GLU A 143 42.81 -18.42 9.94
CA GLU A 143 43.72 -19.15 10.81
C GLU A 143 43.30 -20.62 11.00
N ARG A 144 42.01 -20.90 11.17
CA ARG A 144 41.49 -22.28 11.32
C ARG A 144 40.01 -22.46 10.98
N PHE A 145 39.69 -23.63 10.44
CA PHE A 145 38.36 -24.20 10.42
C PHE A 145 38.20 -25.16 11.60
N GLU A 146 37.03 -25.15 12.22
CA GLU A 146 36.64 -26.04 13.31
C GLU A 146 35.33 -26.73 12.92
N VAL A 147 35.19 -28.03 13.19
CA VAL A 147 33.96 -28.80 12.90
C VAL A 147 33.41 -29.41 14.18
N LYS A 148 32.12 -29.21 14.46
CA LYS A 148 31.47 -29.75 15.65
C LYS A 148 31.41 -31.28 15.60
N THR A 149 31.54 -31.90 16.78
CA THR A 149 31.54 -33.35 16.96
C THR A 149 30.25 -33.98 16.42
N GLY A 150 30.39 -35.04 15.62
CA GLY A 150 29.26 -35.75 15.03
C GLY A 150 28.90 -35.35 13.60
N SER A 151 29.67 -34.47 12.93
CA SER A 151 29.48 -34.24 11.50
C SER A 151 29.64 -35.52 10.68
N ALA A 152 28.72 -35.77 9.76
CA ALA A 152 28.76 -36.91 8.84
C ALA A 152 29.69 -36.69 7.64
N ASN A 153 30.09 -35.44 7.36
CA ASN A 153 30.69 -35.05 6.08
C ASN A 153 32.11 -34.47 6.21
N TYR A 154 32.43 -33.79 7.31
CA TYR A 154 33.65 -33.00 7.46
C TYR A 154 34.38 -33.21 8.79
N LYS A 155 35.67 -32.91 8.82
CA LYS A 155 36.48 -32.78 10.05
C LYS A 155 37.53 -31.69 9.92
N SER A 156 37.89 -31.06 11.03
CA SER A 156 39.07 -30.19 11.13
C SER A 156 40.29 -31.01 11.57
N ASN A 157 41.41 -30.89 10.86
CA ASN A 157 42.70 -31.45 11.27
C ASN A 157 43.35 -30.60 12.38
N THR A 158 44.36 -31.16 13.06
CA THR A 158 45.11 -30.50 14.16
C THR A 158 45.74 -29.16 13.76
N ASP A 159 46.03 -28.97 12.48
CA ASP A 159 46.58 -27.74 11.92
C ASP A 159 45.51 -26.68 11.59
N GLY A 160 44.22 -26.97 11.79
CA GLY A 160 43.11 -26.09 11.44
C GLY A 160 42.63 -26.18 9.98
N SER A 161 43.14 -27.12 9.18
CA SER A 161 42.65 -27.37 7.82
C SER A 161 41.36 -28.21 7.82
N LEU A 162 40.49 -27.97 6.84
CA LEU A 162 39.20 -28.65 6.67
C LEU A 162 39.33 -29.82 5.68
N LEU A 163 38.87 -31.00 6.09
CA LEU A 163 38.86 -32.23 5.29
C LEU A 163 37.47 -32.85 5.27
N SER A 164 37.25 -33.80 4.35
CA SER A 164 36.15 -34.77 4.46
C SER A 164 36.28 -35.63 5.72
N LEU A 165 35.17 -36.20 6.22
CA LEU A 165 35.15 -36.98 7.47
C LEU A 165 36.10 -38.19 7.45
N ASP A 166 36.22 -38.88 6.32
CA ASP A 166 37.20 -39.96 6.12
C ASP A 166 38.65 -39.44 6.13
N GLY A 167 38.87 -38.21 5.65
CA GLY A 167 40.17 -37.55 5.51
C GLY A 167 40.79 -37.69 4.12
N THR A 168 40.09 -38.33 3.16
CA THR A 168 40.63 -38.53 1.81
C THR A 168 40.62 -37.26 0.96
N LYS A 169 39.87 -36.22 1.35
CA LYS A 169 39.77 -34.96 0.59
C LYS A 169 40.18 -33.77 1.43
N LEU A 170 41.13 -32.97 0.93
CA LEU A 170 41.48 -31.68 1.50
C LEU A 170 40.58 -30.61 0.92
N VAL A 171 39.63 -30.13 1.74
CA VAL A 171 38.57 -29.18 1.34
C VAL A 171 39.06 -27.74 1.48
N ARG A 172 39.81 -27.43 2.55
CA ARG A 172 40.29 -26.07 2.81
C ARG A 172 41.56 -25.98 3.63
N VAL A 173 42.45 -25.09 3.23
CA VAL A 173 43.65 -24.71 3.99
C VAL A 173 43.52 -23.24 4.44
N PRO A 174 43.72 -22.94 5.73
CA PRO A 174 43.76 -21.57 6.25
C PRO A 174 44.87 -20.72 5.61
N ALA A 175 44.49 -19.66 4.89
CA ALA A 175 45.39 -18.84 4.09
C ALA A 175 46.39 -17.99 4.90
N SER A 176 46.23 -17.86 6.22
CA SER A 176 47.18 -17.14 7.06
C SER A 176 48.45 -17.93 7.39
N LYS A 177 48.46 -19.26 7.15
CA LYS A 177 49.59 -20.16 7.39
C LYS A 177 50.89 -19.70 6.74
N THR A 178 51.99 -19.82 7.47
CA THR A 178 53.33 -19.35 7.09
C THR A 178 54.33 -20.50 6.98
N GLY A 179 55.40 -20.32 6.21
CA GLY A 179 56.52 -21.28 6.16
C GLY A 179 56.21 -22.55 5.35
N PRO A 180 56.93 -23.67 5.59
CA PRO A 180 56.73 -24.91 4.86
C PRO A 180 55.41 -25.58 5.27
N TYR A 181 54.65 -26.06 4.29
CA TYR A 181 53.40 -26.79 4.50
C TYR A 181 53.43 -28.13 3.78
N THR A 182 53.03 -29.21 4.46
CA THR A 182 52.84 -30.54 3.86
C THR A 182 51.35 -30.86 3.90
N VAL A 183 50.78 -31.28 2.77
CA VAL A 183 49.41 -31.82 2.74
C VAL A 183 49.34 -33.05 3.66
N PRO A 184 48.34 -33.19 4.55
CA PRO A 184 48.29 -34.31 5.49
C PRO A 184 48.32 -35.68 4.81
N ASP A 185 49.09 -36.62 5.37
CA ASP A 185 49.12 -38.00 4.90
C ASP A 185 47.73 -38.65 4.97
N GLY A 186 47.40 -39.44 3.95
CA GLY A 186 46.07 -40.04 3.78
C GLY A 186 45.11 -39.21 2.92
N VAL A 187 45.39 -37.91 2.70
CA VAL A 187 44.69 -37.13 1.67
C VAL A 187 45.01 -37.70 0.29
N GLN A 188 43.97 -37.92 -0.51
CA GLN A 188 44.01 -38.46 -1.86
C GLN A 188 43.65 -37.39 -2.90
N GLU A 189 42.68 -36.52 -2.59
CA GLU A 189 42.17 -35.47 -3.47
C GLU A 189 42.32 -34.06 -2.85
N ILE A 190 42.90 -33.13 -3.62
CA ILE A 190 42.90 -31.70 -3.31
C ILE A 190 41.73 -31.06 -4.05
N MET A 191 40.82 -30.42 -3.30
CA MET A 191 39.54 -29.90 -3.81
C MET A 191 39.66 -28.49 -4.44
N PRO A 192 38.68 -28.06 -5.26
CA PRO A 192 38.61 -26.72 -5.82
C PRO A 192 38.79 -25.63 -4.74
N THR A 193 39.69 -24.67 -4.97
CA THR A 193 40.06 -23.58 -4.05
C THR A 193 40.60 -23.98 -2.67
N ALA A 194 40.98 -25.24 -2.44
CA ALA A 194 41.56 -25.68 -1.16
C ALA A 194 42.76 -24.81 -0.72
N PHE A 195 43.62 -24.42 -1.66
CA PHE A 195 44.74 -23.50 -1.48
C PHE A 195 44.49 -22.16 -2.22
N SER A 196 43.50 -21.40 -1.76
CA SER A 196 43.27 -20.03 -2.25
C SER A 196 44.05 -19.01 -1.41
N ASN A 197 44.91 -18.22 -2.06
CA ASN A 197 45.67 -17.11 -1.47
C ASN A 197 46.57 -17.49 -0.28
N CYS A 198 47.13 -18.70 -0.25
CA CYS A 198 48.10 -19.14 0.77
C CYS A 198 49.51 -18.58 0.49
N LYS A 199 49.59 -17.26 0.26
CA LYS A 199 50.76 -16.48 -0.22
C LYS A 199 51.96 -16.49 0.73
N LYS A 200 51.73 -16.82 2.00
CA LYS A 200 52.72 -16.79 3.09
C LYS A 200 53.45 -18.14 3.28
N MET A 201 53.03 -19.19 2.57
CA MET A 201 53.72 -20.47 2.55
C MET A 201 54.99 -20.39 1.69
N THR A 202 56.10 -20.95 2.16
CA THR A 202 57.35 -21.01 1.39
C THR A 202 57.34 -22.18 0.40
N VAL A 203 56.97 -23.37 0.87
CA VAL A 203 56.85 -24.59 0.04
C VAL A 203 55.56 -25.33 0.36
N ILE A 204 54.94 -25.92 -0.68
CA ILE A 204 53.83 -26.86 -0.54
C ILE A 204 54.31 -28.25 -0.93
N THR A 205 54.37 -29.16 0.04
CA THR A 205 54.80 -30.54 -0.13
C THR A 205 53.61 -31.46 -0.37
N ILE A 206 53.64 -32.22 -1.46
CA ILE A 206 52.63 -33.21 -1.83
C ILE A 206 53.09 -34.61 -1.34
N PRO A 207 52.36 -35.27 -0.41
CA PRO A 207 52.73 -36.58 0.13
C PRO A 207 52.45 -37.71 -0.86
N ALA A 208 52.83 -38.94 -0.52
CA ALA A 208 52.67 -40.09 -1.40
C ALA A 208 51.20 -40.48 -1.68
N SER A 209 50.26 -40.11 -0.81
CA SER A 209 48.83 -40.47 -0.93
C SER A 209 48.04 -39.65 -1.95
N VAL A 210 48.46 -38.42 -2.25
CA VAL A 210 47.71 -37.50 -3.12
C VAL A 210 47.80 -37.95 -4.57
N ASN A 211 46.68 -38.39 -5.13
CA ASN A 211 46.54 -38.90 -6.49
C ASN A 211 45.59 -38.05 -7.36
N LYS A 212 45.03 -36.96 -6.81
CA LYS A 212 44.13 -36.07 -7.56
C LYS A 212 44.21 -34.61 -7.12
N VAL A 213 44.18 -33.71 -8.10
CA VAL A 213 43.94 -32.27 -7.96
C VAL A 213 42.71 -31.97 -8.82
N SER A 214 41.72 -31.25 -8.27
CA SER A 214 40.38 -31.12 -8.87
C SER A 214 40.02 -29.66 -9.13
N ASP A 215 40.19 -29.21 -10.38
CA ASP A 215 39.94 -27.82 -10.78
C ASP A 215 38.59 -27.62 -11.49
N LEU A 216 37.85 -26.61 -11.06
CA LEU A 216 36.67 -26.08 -11.77
C LEU A 216 37.00 -24.73 -12.40
N ASP A 217 36.24 -24.32 -13.41
CA ASP A 217 36.62 -23.21 -14.31
C ASP A 217 36.78 -21.87 -13.58
N ASP A 218 35.92 -21.56 -12.60
CA ASP A 218 36.05 -20.38 -11.71
C ASP A 218 36.78 -20.67 -10.39
N PHE A 219 37.07 -21.95 -10.10
CA PHE A 219 37.57 -22.41 -8.79
C PHE A 219 38.78 -23.35 -8.95
N PRO A 220 39.99 -22.79 -9.14
CA PRO A 220 41.21 -23.59 -9.15
C PRO A 220 41.60 -24.05 -7.74
N SER A 221 42.10 -25.28 -7.62
CA SER A 221 42.57 -25.92 -6.38
C SER A 221 43.61 -25.07 -5.67
N PHE A 222 44.53 -24.51 -6.45
CA PHE A 222 45.56 -23.56 -6.05
C PHE A 222 45.35 -22.24 -6.80
N SER A 223 45.52 -21.11 -6.13
CA SER A 223 45.77 -19.81 -6.78
C SER A 223 46.43 -18.89 -5.76
N SER A 224 47.57 -18.30 -6.14
CA SER A 224 48.44 -17.52 -5.26
C SER A 224 48.80 -18.23 -3.94
N SER A 225 49.38 -19.44 -4.04
CA SER A 225 49.72 -20.30 -2.90
C SER A 225 51.08 -20.98 -3.04
N GLY A 226 51.94 -20.84 -2.02
CA GLY A 226 53.30 -21.43 -1.93
C GLY A 226 54.31 -20.82 -2.92
N THR A 227 55.57 -20.55 -2.54
CA THR A 227 56.56 -20.05 -3.53
C THR A 227 57.08 -21.16 -4.46
N HIS A 228 57.07 -22.42 -4.01
CA HIS A 228 57.35 -23.58 -4.85
C HIS A 228 56.64 -24.84 -4.35
N PHE A 229 56.58 -25.86 -5.20
CA PHE A 229 56.12 -27.20 -4.86
C PHE A 229 57.29 -28.16 -4.64
N THR A 230 57.04 -29.21 -3.86
CA THR A 230 57.90 -30.41 -3.76
C THR A 230 57.00 -31.63 -3.67
N VAL A 231 57.36 -32.72 -4.34
CA VAL A 231 56.57 -33.96 -4.31
C VAL A 231 57.39 -35.08 -3.67
N ASN A 232 56.81 -35.76 -2.68
CA ASN A 232 57.43 -36.91 -2.06
C ASN A 232 57.73 -37.99 -3.14
N GLY A 233 58.97 -38.50 -3.17
CA GLY A 233 59.41 -39.45 -4.20
C GLY A 233 58.52 -40.69 -4.37
N GLY A 234 57.84 -41.12 -3.28
CA GLY A 234 56.88 -42.22 -3.27
C GLY A 234 55.50 -41.90 -3.87
N ASN A 235 55.19 -40.64 -4.20
CA ASN A 235 53.96 -40.29 -4.91
C ASN A 235 53.99 -40.89 -6.34
N THR A 236 52.91 -41.51 -6.78
CA THR A 236 52.82 -42.20 -8.09
C THR A 236 52.15 -41.37 -9.19
N THR A 237 51.54 -40.24 -8.87
CA THR A 237 50.74 -39.43 -9.80
C THR A 237 51.40 -38.10 -10.21
N PHE A 238 52.22 -37.52 -9.33
CA PHE A 238 52.83 -36.20 -9.52
C PHE A 238 54.36 -36.23 -9.36
N CYS A 239 55.02 -35.20 -9.87
CA CYS A 239 56.40 -34.83 -9.53
C CYS A 239 56.53 -33.30 -9.51
N ASP A 240 57.54 -32.75 -8.86
CA ASP A 240 57.96 -31.38 -9.09
C ASP A 240 59.08 -31.31 -10.16
N LYS A 241 59.08 -30.21 -10.93
CA LYS A 241 60.17 -29.83 -11.83
C LYS A 241 60.39 -28.33 -11.72
N ASP A 242 61.60 -27.93 -11.33
CA ASP A 242 61.97 -26.52 -11.14
C ASP A 242 61.00 -25.75 -10.22
N GLY A 243 60.46 -26.44 -9.21
CA GLY A 243 59.47 -25.90 -8.26
C GLY A 243 58.02 -25.84 -8.78
N LEU A 244 57.75 -26.23 -10.03
CA LEU A 244 56.42 -26.35 -10.62
C LEU A 244 55.81 -27.73 -10.32
N LEU A 245 54.48 -27.81 -10.13
CA LEU A 245 53.79 -29.09 -9.94
C LEU A 245 53.46 -29.72 -11.30
N CYS A 246 53.92 -30.95 -11.54
CA CYS A 246 53.72 -31.71 -12.77
C CYS A 246 53.10 -33.10 -12.52
N SER A 247 52.60 -33.75 -13.56
CA SER A 247 52.31 -35.20 -13.57
C SER A 247 53.60 -36.03 -13.34
N LYS A 248 53.50 -37.30 -12.92
CA LYS A 248 54.66 -38.14 -12.54
C LYS A 248 55.70 -38.34 -13.66
N ASP A 249 55.25 -38.39 -14.91
CA ASP A 249 56.09 -38.42 -16.11
C ASP A 249 56.66 -37.03 -16.48
N GLY A 250 56.07 -35.98 -15.94
CA GLY A 250 56.37 -34.58 -16.23
C GLY A 250 55.93 -34.12 -17.62
N THR A 251 54.91 -34.76 -18.21
CA THR A 251 54.33 -34.33 -19.49
C THR A 251 53.21 -33.29 -19.34
N LYS A 252 52.63 -33.17 -18.13
CA LYS A 252 51.57 -32.20 -17.82
C LYS A 252 52.01 -31.22 -16.74
N LEU A 253 51.89 -29.92 -17.00
CA LEU A 253 51.99 -28.86 -15.98
C LEU A 253 50.64 -28.73 -15.28
N VAL A 254 50.63 -29.00 -13.97
CA VAL A 254 49.44 -29.00 -13.12
C VAL A 254 49.25 -27.63 -12.46
N HIS A 255 50.30 -27.07 -11.85
CA HIS A 255 50.21 -25.74 -11.24
C HIS A 255 51.55 -25.00 -11.15
N VAL A 256 51.49 -23.67 -11.25
CA VAL A 256 52.59 -22.70 -11.15
C VAL A 256 52.51 -21.96 -9.80
N PRO A 257 53.57 -21.92 -8.98
CA PRO A 257 53.50 -21.40 -7.62
C PRO A 257 53.47 -19.86 -7.54
N TYR A 258 53.08 -19.33 -6.37
CA TYR A 258 52.99 -17.89 -6.03
C TYR A 258 54.29 -17.09 -6.27
N GLU A 259 55.44 -17.74 -6.44
CA GLU A 259 56.67 -17.05 -6.85
C GLU A 259 56.52 -16.28 -8.18
N TYR A 260 55.65 -16.75 -9.08
CA TYR A 260 55.34 -16.08 -10.34
C TYR A 260 54.19 -15.07 -10.22
N ASP A 261 53.51 -14.98 -9.08
CA ASP A 261 52.39 -14.05 -8.80
C ASP A 261 52.85 -12.75 -8.11
N GLN A 262 54.16 -12.56 -7.95
CA GLN A 262 54.69 -11.40 -7.22
C GLN A 262 54.68 -10.15 -8.10
N LEU A 263 53.92 -9.14 -7.66
CA LEU A 263 53.85 -7.82 -8.28
C LEU A 263 55.26 -7.22 -8.43
N GLY A 264 55.61 -6.88 -9.68
CA GLY A 264 56.94 -6.35 -10.02
C GLY A 264 57.98 -7.40 -10.41
N SER A 265 57.62 -8.69 -10.53
CA SER A 265 58.57 -9.69 -11.02
C SER A 265 58.94 -9.44 -12.49
N ASP A 266 60.24 -9.37 -12.78
CA ASP A 266 60.79 -9.46 -14.15
C ASP A 266 60.89 -10.92 -14.64
N LYS A 267 60.28 -11.86 -13.91
CA LYS A 267 60.46 -13.30 -14.15
C LYS A 267 59.81 -13.71 -15.47
N LYS A 268 60.56 -14.47 -16.26
CA LYS A 268 60.08 -15.29 -17.37
C LYS A 268 59.64 -16.64 -16.82
N LEU A 269 58.41 -17.08 -17.14
CA LEU A 269 58.05 -18.48 -16.94
C LEU A 269 58.47 -19.26 -18.20
N THR A 270 59.35 -20.25 -18.02
CA THR A 270 59.72 -21.20 -19.08
C THR A 270 59.17 -22.56 -18.71
N VAL A 271 58.19 -23.07 -19.46
CA VAL A 271 57.55 -24.36 -19.20
C VAL A 271 58.56 -25.49 -19.49
N PRO A 272 58.80 -26.46 -18.57
CA PRO A 272 59.83 -27.49 -18.74
C PRO A 272 59.68 -28.27 -20.04
N ALA A 273 60.80 -28.56 -20.73
CA ALA A 273 60.78 -29.09 -22.10
C ALA A 273 60.22 -30.52 -22.27
N SER A 274 59.86 -31.21 -21.19
CA SER A 274 59.09 -32.46 -21.20
C SER A 274 57.58 -32.24 -21.25
N VAL A 275 57.09 -31.06 -20.85
CA VAL A 275 55.67 -30.75 -20.77
C VAL A 275 55.10 -30.50 -22.16
N THR A 276 54.08 -31.28 -22.51
CA THR A 276 53.27 -31.16 -23.73
C THR A 276 51.86 -30.65 -23.46
N GLU A 277 51.42 -30.59 -22.21
CA GLU A 277 50.07 -30.16 -21.82
C GLU A 277 50.13 -29.24 -20.60
N VAL A 278 49.57 -28.04 -20.71
CA VAL A 278 49.29 -27.17 -19.56
C VAL A 278 47.83 -27.40 -19.18
N LEU A 279 47.57 -27.85 -17.95
CA LEU A 279 46.20 -28.14 -17.50
C LEU A 279 45.36 -26.86 -17.37
N LYS A 280 44.04 -27.04 -17.17
CA LYS A 280 43.15 -25.93 -16.86
C LYS A 280 43.63 -25.20 -15.60
N ASN A 281 43.47 -23.88 -15.58
CA ASN A 281 43.86 -22.99 -14.48
C ASN A 281 45.32 -23.07 -13.98
N ALA A 282 46.27 -23.70 -14.69
CA ALA A 282 47.59 -24.01 -14.13
C ALA A 282 48.42 -22.80 -13.67
N ALA A 283 48.13 -21.58 -14.12
CA ALA A 283 48.85 -20.35 -13.78
C ALA A 283 47.88 -19.14 -13.71
N VAL A 284 46.84 -19.23 -12.88
CA VAL A 284 45.81 -18.17 -12.73
C VAL A 284 46.21 -17.12 -11.69
N ASN A 285 46.10 -15.84 -12.08
CA ASN A 285 46.52 -14.63 -11.34
C ASN A 285 48.04 -14.39 -11.24
N CYS A 286 48.84 -14.95 -12.16
CA CYS A 286 50.29 -14.72 -12.14
C CYS A 286 50.70 -13.30 -12.60
N PHE A 287 51.90 -12.87 -12.20
CA PHE A 287 52.52 -11.58 -12.52
C PHE A 287 53.90 -11.77 -13.19
N MET A 288 54.04 -12.79 -14.04
CA MET A 288 55.20 -12.96 -14.93
C MET A 288 55.12 -11.99 -16.13
N LYS A 289 56.25 -11.47 -16.61
CA LYS A 289 56.28 -10.56 -17.78
C LYS A 289 56.21 -11.27 -19.12
N SER A 290 56.81 -12.45 -19.22
CA SER A 290 56.88 -13.23 -20.46
C SER A 290 56.71 -14.72 -20.19
N LEU A 291 56.09 -15.39 -21.16
CA LEU A 291 55.74 -16.81 -21.11
C LEU A 291 56.38 -17.54 -22.30
N ASP A 292 57.06 -18.64 -22.02
CA ASP A 292 57.64 -19.53 -23.02
C ASP A 292 57.08 -20.94 -22.86
N LEU A 293 56.35 -21.36 -23.89
CA LEU A 293 55.57 -22.59 -23.94
C LEU A 293 56.37 -23.78 -24.49
N ASN A 294 57.63 -23.61 -24.93
CA ASN A 294 58.49 -24.66 -25.46
C ASN A 294 57.79 -25.66 -26.42
N LYS A 295 57.49 -26.88 -25.95
CA LYS A 295 56.91 -28.00 -26.71
C LYS A 295 55.44 -28.29 -26.35
N VAL A 296 54.76 -27.36 -25.69
CA VAL A 296 53.33 -27.50 -25.34
C VAL A 296 52.49 -27.66 -26.60
N LYS A 297 51.67 -28.72 -26.62
CA LYS A 297 50.64 -29.02 -27.61
C LYS A 297 49.27 -28.50 -27.17
N THR A 298 48.95 -28.61 -25.88
CA THR A 298 47.64 -28.25 -25.34
C THR A 298 47.77 -27.20 -24.24
N ILE A 299 47.07 -26.08 -24.39
CA ILE A 299 46.84 -25.08 -23.35
C ILE A 299 45.41 -25.26 -22.81
N GLY A 300 45.27 -25.49 -21.51
CA GLY A 300 43.97 -25.69 -20.85
C GLY A 300 43.09 -24.45 -20.79
N LYS A 301 41.80 -24.67 -20.48
CA LYS A 301 40.84 -23.59 -20.18
C LYS A 301 41.36 -22.74 -19.02
N ASN A 302 41.27 -21.42 -19.15
CA ASN A 302 41.75 -20.44 -18.14
C ASN A 302 43.23 -20.62 -17.72
N ALA A 303 44.07 -21.36 -18.47
CA ALA A 303 45.40 -21.77 -18.01
C ALA A 303 46.33 -20.64 -17.55
N PHE A 304 46.25 -19.46 -18.17
CA PHE A 304 46.99 -18.24 -17.81
C PHE A 304 46.05 -17.05 -17.59
N ALA A 305 44.85 -17.31 -17.04
CA ALA A 305 43.84 -16.26 -16.84
C ALA A 305 44.25 -15.24 -15.75
N SER A 306 43.91 -13.98 -15.98
CA SER A 306 44.30 -12.82 -15.15
C SER A 306 45.80 -12.65 -14.94
N CYS A 307 46.63 -13.08 -15.89
CA CYS A 307 48.08 -12.82 -15.86
C CYS A 307 48.41 -11.35 -16.18
N GLY A 308 48.12 -10.45 -15.25
CA GLY A 308 48.06 -9.00 -15.47
C GLY A 308 49.39 -8.31 -15.80
N ALA A 309 50.53 -8.98 -15.60
CA ALA A 309 51.85 -8.46 -15.97
C ALA A 309 52.36 -8.95 -17.35
N LEU A 310 51.67 -9.90 -17.98
CA LEU A 310 52.12 -10.59 -19.18
C LEU A 310 52.07 -9.68 -20.41
N GLU A 311 53.22 -9.38 -21.01
CA GLU A 311 53.36 -8.41 -22.10
C GLU A 311 53.43 -9.07 -23.49
N SER A 312 53.93 -10.31 -23.58
CA SER A 312 54.03 -11.07 -24.83
C SER A 312 53.79 -12.57 -24.64
N VAL A 313 53.16 -13.18 -25.64
CA VAL A 313 52.87 -14.62 -25.71
C VAL A 313 53.16 -15.13 -27.11
N ASN A 314 53.96 -16.19 -27.21
CA ASN A 314 54.33 -16.85 -28.45
C ASN A 314 53.70 -18.26 -28.49
N ILE A 315 52.77 -18.48 -29.42
CA ILE A 315 52.14 -19.77 -29.69
C ILE A 315 53.05 -20.58 -30.61
N GLY A 316 53.70 -21.60 -30.06
CA GLY A 316 54.65 -22.45 -30.76
C GLY A 316 54.03 -23.28 -31.90
N LYS A 317 54.88 -23.76 -32.82
CA LYS A 317 54.46 -24.57 -33.97
C LYS A 317 53.71 -25.85 -33.61
N ASP A 318 54.00 -26.42 -32.44
CA ASP A 318 53.44 -27.69 -31.96
C ASP A 318 52.12 -27.53 -31.19
N VAL A 319 51.62 -26.29 -30.98
CA VAL A 319 50.35 -26.04 -30.28
C VAL A 319 49.16 -26.49 -31.15
N GLU A 320 48.52 -27.57 -30.73
CA GLU A 320 47.38 -28.22 -31.37
C GLU A 320 46.02 -27.79 -30.77
N LYS A 321 46.00 -27.37 -29.49
CA LYS A 321 44.78 -26.94 -28.79
C LYS A 321 45.05 -25.79 -27.82
N ILE A 322 44.17 -24.80 -27.84
CA ILE A 322 44.10 -23.69 -26.89
C ILE A 322 42.69 -23.66 -26.28
N GLY A 323 42.59 -23.55 -24.96
CA GLY A 323 41.33 -23.53 -24.23
C GLY A 323 40.69 -22.15 -24.11
N GLU A 324 39.37 -22.14 -23.92
CA GLU A 324 38.55 -20.98 -23.58
C GLU A 324 39.18 -20.15 -22.46
N GLY A 325 39.08 -18.82 -22.53
CA GLY A 325 39.52 -17.90 -21.47
C GLY A 325 40.99 -17.99 -21.06
N SER A 326 41.82 -18.76 -21.77
CA SER A 326 43.20 -19.12 -21.38
C SER A 326 44.14 -17.92 -21.18
N PHE A 327 43.84 -16.77 -21.79
CA PHE A 327 44.54 -15.49 -21.59
C PHE A 327 43.56 -14.32 -21.30
N SER A 328 42.40 -14.63 -20.71
CA SER A 328 41.42 -13.63 -20.25
C SER A 328 42.04 -12.70 -19.21
N ASN A 329 41.64 -11.41 -19.21
CA ASN A 329 42.12 -10.38 -18.28
C ASN A 329 43.67 -10.21 -18.22
N CYS A 330 44.43 -10.69 -19.21
CA CYS A 330 45.87 -10.46 -19.34
C CYS A 330 46.13 -9.05 -19.92
N VAL A 331 45.78 -8.02 -19.15
CA VAL A 331 45.56 -6.62 -19.61
C VAL A 331 46.76 -5.93 -20.27
N LYS A 332 47.96 -6.52 -20.24
CA LYS A 332 49.16 -6.02 -20.93
C LYS A 332 49.43 -6.69 -22.28
N VAL A 333 48.81 -7.83 -22.61
CA VAL A 333 49.03 -8.52 -23.89
C VAL A 333 48.37 -7.71 -25.01
N LYS A 334 49.20 -7.07 -25.84
CA LYS A 334 48.74 -6.24 -26.99
C LYS A 334 48.59 -7.03 -28.29
N ALA A 335 49.28 -8.16 -28.41
CA ALA A 335 49.29 -9.06 -29.56
C ALA A 335 49.76 -10.47 -29.16
N PHE A 336 49.22 -11.48 -29.82
CA PHE A 336 49.75 -12.85 -29.81
C PHE A 336 50.56 -13.11 -31.08
N ASN A 337 51.76 -13.68 -30.92
CA ASN A 337 52.53 -14.20 -32.05
C ASN A 337 52.19 -15.69 -32.21
N VAL A 338 51.99 -16.16 -33.45
CA VAL A 338 51.78 -17.58 -33.76
C VAL A 338 52.84 -18.00 -34.78
N ALA A 339 53.54 -19.10 -34.52
CA ALA A 339 54.57 -19.62 -35.42
C ALA A 339 53.99 -19.96 -36.81
N SER A 340 54.71 -19.62 -37.88
CA SER A 340 54.29 -19.82 -39.28
C SER A 340 53.96 -21.27 -39.60
N GLU A 341 54.68 -22.21 -38.97
CA GLU A 341 54.56 -23.66 -39.16
C GLU A 341 53.41 -24.26 -38.34
N ASN A 342 52.75 -23.51 -37.46
CA ASN A 342 51.65 -24.03 -36.66
C ASN A 342 50.52 -24.53 -37.57
N ALA A 343 50.05 -25.76 -37.34
CA ALA A 343 49.08 -26.43 -38.21
C ALA A 343 47.61 -26.07 -37.92
N LYS A 344 47.31 -25.45 -36.78
CA LYS A 344 45.94 -25.23 -36.27
C LYS A 344 45.54 -23.76 -36.13
N TYR A 345 46.50 -22.89 -35.89
CA TYR A 345 46.28 -21.47 -35.57
C TYR A 345 47.10 -20.54 -36.47
N LYS A 346 46.66 -19.30 -36.56
CA LYS A 346 47.35 -18.16 -37.19
C LYS A 346 47.15 -16.91 -36.34
N SER A 347 48.04 -15.93 -36.48
CA SER A 347 47.83 -14.57 -35.95
C SER A 347 47.46 -13.65 -37.10
N ASP A 348 46.35 -12.92 -36.97
CA ASP A 348 46.03 -11.78 -37.84
C ASP A 348 46.09 -10.50 -36.99
N ASN A 349 47.00 -9.58 -37.33
CA ASN A 349 47.17 -8.32 -36.59
C ASN A 349 47.33 -8.49 -35.05
N GLY A 350 47.85 -9.64 -34.60
CA GLY A 350 48.00 -10.00 -33.18
C GLY A 350 46.81 -10.73 -32.55
N ILE A 351 45.74 -11.04 -33.30
CA ILE A 351 44.53 -11.75 -32.85
C ILE A 351 44.65 -13.22 -33.27
N ILE A 352 44.34 -14.16 -32.36
CA ILE A 352 44.42 -15.59 -32.67
C ILE A 352 43.17 -16.03 -33.42
N TYR A 353 43.40 -16.65 -34.58
CA TYR A 353 42.40 -17.30 -35.41
C TYR A 353 42.74 -18.78 -35.62
N THR A 354 41.75 -19.63 -35.91
CA THR A 354 42.04 -20.95 -36.51
C THR A 354 42.60 -20.80 -37.93
N LYS A 355 43.41 -21.78 -38.35
CA LYS A 355 44.04 -21.83 -39.67
C LYS A 355 43.13 -22.45 -40.74
N ASP A 356 42.08 -23.15 -40.31
CA ASP A 356 40.97 -23.58 -41.16
C ASP A 356 40.25 -22.35 -41.76
N LEU A 357 39.77 -22.50 -42.99
CA LEU A 357 39.08 -21.47 -43.76
C LEU A 357 37.60 -21.83 -44.02
N ALA A 358 37.21 -23.09 -43.83
CA ALA A 358 35.82 -23.53 -43.88
C ALA A 358 35.12 -23.28 -42.53
N GLU A 359 35.81 -23.59 -41.42
CA GLU A 359 35.37 -23.26 -40.06
C GLU A 359 36.42 -22.37 -39.39
N GLN A 360 36.34 -21.06 -39.64
CA GLN A 360 37.27 -20.07 -39.09
C GLN A 360 36.71 -19.47 -37.79
N HIS A 361 37.42 -19.68 -36.70
CA HIS A 361 37.09 -19.15 -35.38
C HIS A 361 37.98 -17.96 -35.04
N LEU A 362 37.39 -16.87 -34.55
CA LEU A 362 38.12 -15.85 -33.78
C LEU A 362 38.23 -16.35 -32.35
N LEU A 363 39.41 -16.83 -31.97
CA LEU A 363 39.63 -17.51 -30.70
C LEU A 363 39.96 -16.54 -29.56
N ILE A 364 40.95 -15.64 -29.75
CA ILE A 364 41.37 -14.68 -28.71
C ILE A 364 41.76 -13.33 -29.30
N TYR A 365 41.05 -12.29 -28.88
CA TYR A 365 41.44 -10.89 -29.02
C TYR A 365 42.33 -10.47 -27.82
N PRO A 366 43.50 -9.84 -28.02
CA PRO A 366 44.37 -9.47 -26.90
C PRO A 366 43.73 -8.39 -26.02
N THR A 367 43.54 -8.69 -24.73
CA THR A 367 42.78 -7.79 -23.83
C THR A 367 43.40 -6.40 -23.66
N GLY A 368 44.73 -6.29 -23.81
CA GLY A 368 45.49 -5.05 -23.79
C GLY A 368 45.69 -4.38 -25.15
N LYS A 369 45.10 -4.88 -26.25
CA LYS A 369 45.22 -4.27 -27.58
C LYS A 369 44.53 -2.91 -27.59
N GLU A 370 45.28 -1.84 -27.89
CA GLU A 370 44.86 -0.44 -27.76
C GLU A 370 43.95 0.07 -28.90
N ALA A 371 43.43 -0.82 -29.75
CA ALA A 371 42.54 -0.44 -30.85
C ALA A 371 41.11 -0.17 -30.34
N THR A 372 40.53 0.98 -30.72
CA THR A 372 39.20 1.42 -30.30
C THR A 372 38.07 0.92 -31.20
N GLU A 373 38.35 0.61 -32.46
CA GLU A 373 37.43 -0.08 -33.37
C GLU A 373 38.07 -1.35 -33.94
N TYR A 374 37.26 -2.37 -34.19
CA TYR A 374 37.67 -3.60 -34.88
C TYR A 374 36.58 -4.10 -35.83
N THR A 375 36.99 -4.80 -36.89
CA THR A 375 36.10 -5.53 -37.80
C THR A 375 36.57 -6.97 -37.87
N VAL A 376 35.67 -7.89 -37.53
CA VAL A 376 35.90 -9.34 -37.61
C VAL A 376 36.17 -9.75 -39.06
N LEU A 377 37.12 -10.65 -39.31
CA LEU A 377 37.45 -11.10 -40.66
C LEU A 377 36.25 -11.74 -41.38
N GLU A 378 36.07 -11.45 -42.66
CA GLU A 378 34.86 -11.76 -43.43
C GLU A 378 34.59 -13.26 -43.66
N ASN A 379 35.56 -14.14 -43.38
CA ASN A 379 35.38 -15.60 -43.39
C ASN A 379 35.15 -16.19 -41.99
N THR A 380 35.07 -15.38 -40.93
CA THR A 380 34.89 -15.86 -39.55
C THR A 380 33.49 -16.42 -39.36
N VAL A 381 33.43 -17.69 -38.96
CA VAL A 381 32.19 -18.41 -38.69
C VAL A 381 31.81 -18.34 -37.21
N HIS A 382 32.79 -18.37 -36.33
CA HIS A 382 32.59 -18.46 -34.88
C HIS A 382 33.37 -17.38 -34.14
N ILE A 383 32.78 -16.79 -33.10
CA ILE A 383 33.49 -15.98 -32.11
C ILE A 383 33.46 -16.74 -30.80
N ASP A 384 34.59 -17.30 -30.39
CA ASP A 384 34.62 -18.34 -29.37
C ASP A 384 34.32 -17.82 -27.95
N ALA A 385 34.02 -18.77 -27.05
CA ALA A 385 33.79 -18.45 -25.64
C ALA A 385 34.99 -17.71 -25.03
N ASN A 386 34.68 -16.61 -24.34
CA ASN A 386 35.63 -15.65 -23.78
C ASN A 386 36.55 -14.89 -24.76
N ALA A 387 36.35 -14.94 -26.08
CA ALA A 387 37.31 -14.39 -27.07
C ALA A 387 37.64 -12.89 -26.91
N PHE A 388 36.73 -12.09 -26.36
CA PHE A 388 36.88 -10.67 -26.03
C PHE A 388 36.60 -10.37 -24.54
N THR A 389 36.72 -11.35 -23.64
CA THR A 389 36.51 -11.13 -22.20
C THR A 389 37.54 -10.12 -21.66
N ASP A 390 37.07 -9.18 -20.84
CA ASP A 390 37.90 -8.20 -20.13
C ASP A 390 38.68 -7.20 -21.01
N VAL A 391 38.40 -7.11 -22.32
CA VAL A 391 39.09 -6.18 -23.25
C VAL A 391 39.02 -4.72 -22.77
N VAL A 392 40.17 -4.04 -22.79
CA VAL A 392 40.37 -2.77 -22.07
C VAL A 392 40.04 -1.54 -22.93
N TYR A 393 40.35 -1.57 -24.23
CA TYR A 393 40.34 -0.38 -25.09
C TYR A 393 39.28 -0.36 -26.20
N LEU A 394 38.75 -1.52 -26.59
CA LEU A 394 37.79 -1.64 -27.69
C LEU A 394 36.48 -0.92 -27.34
N GLU A 395 36.09 0.07 -28.14
CA GLU A 395 34.87 0.86 -27.96
C GLU A 395 33.77 0.47 -28.98
N LYS A 396 34.14 -0.08 -30.15
CA LYS A 396 33.22 -0.48 -31.22
C LYS A 396 33.69 -1.75 -31.93
N ILE A 397 32.76 -2.62 -32.34
CA ILE A 397 33.07 -3.78 -33.19
C ILE A 397 32.05 -3.99 -34.32
N ASN A 398 32.56 -4.28 -35.53
CA ASN A 398 31.75 -4.75 -36.66
C ASN A 398 31.87 -6.29 -36.77
N ILE A 399 30.74 -6.99 -36.70
CA ILE A 399 30.66 -8.46 -36.77
C ILE A 399 30.42 -8.89 -38.23
N ALA A 400 31.30 -9.74 -38.76
CA ALA A 400 31.24 -10.23 -40.14
C ALA A 400 29.92 -10.96 -40.44
N LYS A 401 29.47 -10.92 -41.70
CA LYS A 401 28.15 -11.48 -42.06
C LYS A 401 28.09 -13.01 -41.97
N THR A 402 29.24 -13.67 -41.99
CA THR A 402 29.45 -15.12 -41.95
C THR A 402 29.43 -15.71 -40.53
N VAL A 403 29.44 -14.87 -39.49
CA VAL A 403 29.43 -15.35 -38.10
C VAL A 403 28.07 -15.99 -37.79
N LYS A 404 28.08 -17.29 -37.48
CA LYS A 404 26.92 -18.11 -37.09
C LYS A 404 26.62 -18.00 -35.58
N ASP A 405 27.64 -17.83 -34.74
CA ASP A 405 27.45 -17.69 -33.29
C ASP A 405 28.51 -16.84 -32.56
N ILE A 406 28.10 -16.37 -31.38
CA ILE A 406 28.94 -15.68 -30.40
C ILE A 406 28.89 -16.50 -29.11
N GLY A 407 30.04 -17.03 -28.67
CA GLY A 407 30.16 -17.95 -27.55
C GLY A 407 29.84 -17.37 -26.17
N MET A 408 29.75 -18.27 -25.19
CA MET A 408 29.55 -17.92 -23.78
C MET A 408 30.56 -16.87 -23.31
N ALA A 409 30.07 -15.85 -22.60
CA ALA A 409 30.86 -14.76 -22.04
C ALA A 409 31.81 -14.04 -23.03
N ALA A 410 31.60 -14.16 -24.35
CA ALA A 410 32.54 -13.71 -25.37
C ALA A 410 33.04 -12.27 -25.17
N PHE A 411 32.17 -11.32 -24.82
CA PHE A 411 32.47 -9.91 -24.54
C PHE A 411 32.20 -9.52 -23.07
N LYS A 412 32.15 -10.50 -22.16
CA LYS A 412 31.94 -10.27 -20.72
C LYS A 412 33.00 -9.33 -20.16
N SER A 413 32.56 -8.35 -19.38
CA SER A 413 33.42 -7.30 -18.80
C SER A 413 34.19 -6.47 -19.84
N ALA A 414 33.77 -6.40 -21.11
CA ALA A 414 34.39 -5.52 -22.11
C ALA A 414 34.33 -4.05 -21.65
N LYS A 415 35.48 -3.50 -21.23
CA LYS A 415 35.56 -2.38 -20.28
C LYS A 415 35.20 -1.02 -20.87
N LYS A 416 35.08 -0.95 -22.20
CA LYS A 416 34.71 0.25 -22.96
C LYS A 416 33.77 0.03 -24.15
N LEU A 417 33.39 -1.21 -24.46
CA LEU A 417 32.63 -1.53 -25.68
C LEU A 417 31.23 -0.93 -25.62
N LYS A 418 30.94 0.07 -26.46
CA LYS A 418 29.68 0.85 -26.54
C LYS A 418 28.77 0.40 -27.68
N GLU A 419 29.36 0.03 -28.81
CA GLU A 419 28.66 -0.27 -30.07
C GLU A 419 29.06 -1.65 -30.61
N ILE A 420 28.07 -2.44 -30.99
CA ILE A 420 28.23 -3.65 -31.81
C ILE A 420 27.38 -3.48 -33.06
N LYS A 421 27.99 -3.65 -34.23
CA LYS A 421 27.32 -3.58 -35.52
C LYS A 421 27.44 -4.90 -36.25
N PHE A 422 26.34 -5.63 -36.37
CA PHE A 422 26.25 -6.77 -37.27
C PHE A 422 26.19 -6.26 -38.71
N LEU A 423 27.01 -6.81 -39.60
CA LEU A 423 26.96 -6.43 -41.01
C LEU A 423 25.66 -6.93 -41.69
N PRO A 424 25.19 -6.26 -42.75
CA PRO A 424 24.00 -6.71 -43.50
C PRO A 424 24.09 -8.17 -43.94
N THR A 425 22.94 -8.83 -44.01
CA THR A 425 22.78 -10.28 -44.28
C THR A 425 23.54 -11.22 -43.32
N SER A 426 23.73 -10.78 -42.06
CA SER A 426 24.28 -11.59 -40.96
C SER A 426 23.61 -12.96 -40.80
N GLN A 427 24.44 -14.00 -40.73
CA GLN A 427 24.06 -15.41 -40.52
C GLN A 427 23.98 -15.81 -39.03
N LEU A 428 24.03 -14.85 -38.10
CA LEU A 428 24.11 -15.09 -36.66
C LEU A 428 22.83 -15.76 -36.14
N GLU A 429 22.95 -16.99 -35.65
CA GLU A 429 21.85 -17.81 -35.11
C GLU A 429 21.82 -17.84 -33.58
N GLU A 430 22.98 -17.80 -32.91
CA GLU A 430 23.07 -17.89 -31.45
C GLU A 430 24.01 -16.85 -30.81
N ILE A 431 23.60 -16.34 -29.64
CA ILE A 431 24.45 -15.58 -28.72
C ILE A 431 24.42 -16.26 -27.35
N GLY A 432 25.59 -16.65 -26.83
CA GLY A 432 25.74 -17.45 -25.62
C GLY A 432 25.43 -16.74 -24.30
N GLU A 433 25.40 -17.55 -23.24
CA GLU A 433 25.16 -17.11 -21.85
C GLU A 433 26.17 -16.04 -21.41
N ASN A 434 25.72 -15.01 -20.68
CA ASN A 434 26.52 -13.89 -20.20
C ASN A 434 27.34 -13.13 -21.28
N ALA A 435 27.07 -13.30 -22.60
CA ALA A 435 27.99 -12.87 -23.66
C ALA A 435 28.40 -11.40 -23.61
N PHE A 436 27.53 -10.49 -23.13
CA PHE A 436 27.82 -9.07 -22.96
C PHE A 436 27.70 -8.59 -21.50
N GLN A 437 27.67 -9.50 -20.53
CA GLN A 437 27.50 -9.16 -19.10
C GLN A 437 28.60 -8.18 -18.63
N TYR A 438 28.23 -7.18 -17.82
CA TYR A 438 29.14 -6.11 -17.35
C TYR A 438 29.84 -5.26 -18.43
N SER A 439 29.49 -5.40 -19.71
CA SER A 439 30.01 -4.55 -20.80
C SER A 439 29.55 -3.08 -20.67
N LYS A 440 29.87 -2.24 -21.65
CA LYS A 440 29.52 -0.81 -21.65
C LYS A 440 28.64 -0.41 -22.83
N LEU A 441 27.88 -1.36 -23.38
CA LEU A 441 27.01 -1.13 -24.54
C LEU A 441 25.99 -0.05 -24.22
N GLU A 442 25.73 0.83 -25.17
CA GLU A 442 24.73 1.89 -25.03
C GLU A 442 23.44 1.55 -25.79
N ASN A 443 23.54 0.92 -26.96
CA ASN A 443 22.41 0.45 -27.76
C ASN A 443 22.81 -0.80 -28.54
N ILE A 444 21.87 -1.68 -28.89
CA ILE A 444 22.12 -2.81 -29.79
C ILE A 444 20.87 -3.15 -30.64
N THR A 445 21.10 -3.58 -31.89
CA THR A 445 20.10 -4.21 -32.75
C THR A 445 20.46 -5.68 -32.94
N ILE A 446 19.59 -6.58 -32.51
CA ILE A 446 19.72 -8.03 -32.65
C ILE A 446 19.26 -8.43 -34.07
N PRO A 447 20.09 -9.12 -34.88
CA PRO A 447 19.72 -9.56 -36.22
C PRO A 447 18.50 -10.49 -36.22
N ALA A 448 17.69 -10.41 -37.26
CA ALA A 448 16.48 -11.23 -37.39
C ALA A 448 16.78 -12.75 -37.41
N SER A 449 17.97 -13.12 -37.90
CA SER A 449 18.52 -14.47 -37.96
C SER A 449 18.75 -15.14 -36.60
N VAL A 450 18.85 -14.36 -35.51
CA VAL A 450 19.11 -14.91 -34.17
C VAL A 450 17.90 -15.72 -33.69
N LYS A 451 18.13 -17.01 -33.49
CA LYS A 451 17.17 -18.01 -33.00
C LYS A 451 17.25 -18.18 -31.49
N LYS A 452 18.43 -17.98 -30.90
CA LYS A 452 18.72 -18.27 -29.48
C LYS A 452 19.57 -17.20 -28.83
N LEU A 453 19.13 -16.76 -27.65
CA LEU A 453 19.93 -16.02 -26.68
C LEU A 453 20.13 -16.92 -25.45
N GLY A 454 21.31 -16.83 -24.83
CA GLY A 454 21.59 -17.43 -23.53
C GLY A 454 21.05 -16.60 -22.37
N ASP A 455 21.02 -17.20 -21.18
CA ASP A 455 20.63 -16.53 -19.95
C ASP A 455 21.61 -15.40 -19.63
N ALA A 456 21.12 -14.33 -19.00
CA ALA A 456 21.90 -13.16 -18.59
C ALA A 456 22.76 -12.48 -19.70
N THR A 457 22.49 -12.71 -21.00
CA THR A 457 23.32 -12.22 -22.12
C THR A 457 23.65 -10.72 -22.04
N PHE A 458 22.73 -9.87 -21.58
CA PHE A 458 22.94 -8.42 -21.39
C PHE A 458 22.76 -7.97 -19.93
N ALA A 459 22.99 -8.84 -18.94
CA ALA A 459 22.85 -8.49 -17.53
C ALA A 459 23.96 -7.54 -17.03
N ASP A 460 23.61 -6.68 -16.07
CA ASP A 460 24.48 -5.67 -15.45
C ASP A 460 25.15 -4.69 -16.44
N VAL A 461 24.60 -4.54 -17.64
CA VAL A 461 25.02 -3.56 -18.65
C VAL A 461 24.33 -2.23 -18.35
N LYS A 462 24.73 -1.60 -17.23
CA LYS A 462 24.13 -0.38 -16.66
C LYS A 462 24.12 0.86 -17.58
N THR A 463 24.79 0.78 -18.73
CA THR A 463 24.85 1.81 -19.79
C THR A 463 23.83 1.60 -20.90
N LEU A 464 23.23 0.41 -21.01
CA LEU A 464 22.33 0.04 -22.11
C LEU A 464 21.02 0.82 -22.00
N LYS A 465 20.64 1.52 -23.07
CA LYS A 465 19.47 2.39 -23.16
C LYS A 465 18.37 1.79 -24.05
N LYS A 466 18.76 1.23 -25.20
CA LYS A 466 17.83 0.70 -26.21
C LYS A 466 18.25 -0.67 -26.74
N VAL A 467 17.26 -1.54 -26.94
CA VAL A 467 17.43 -2.84 -27.61
C VAL A 467 16.37 -3.00 -28.68
N HIS A 468 16.80 -3.22 -29.92
CA HIS A 468 15.93 -3.52 -31.05
C HIS A 468 16.08 -4.98 -31.47
N PHE A 469 14.98 -5.68 -31.69
CA PHE A 469 14.94 -6.97 -32.37
C PHE A 469 14.42 -6.75 -33.79
N ALA A 470 15.28 -7.00 -34.78
CA ALA A 470 14.99 -6.67 -36.18
C ALA A 470 13.75 -7.41 -36.74
N VAL A 471 13.11 -6.80 -37.73
CA VAL A 471 11.93 -7.31 -38.44
C VAL A 471 12.12 -8.77 -38.85
N GLY A 472 11.18 -9.65 -38.48
CA GLY A 472 11.26 -11.08 -38.77
C GLY A 472 12.10 -11.88 -37.76
N SER A 473 12.31 -11.36 -36.54
CA SER A 473 13.10 -12.02 -35.48
C SER A 473 12.64 -13.47 -35.24
N GLN A 474 13.59 -14.41 -35.34
CA GLN A 474 13.35 -15.84 -35.17
C GLN A 474 13.31 -16.31 -33.71
N LEU A 475 13.61 -15.43 -32.75
CA LEU A 475 13.70 -15.74 -31.32
C LEU A 475 12.33 -16.14 -30.73
N ASP A 476 12.28 -17.29 -30.04
CA ASP A 476 11.06 -17.87 -29.48
C ASP A 476 10.78 -17.45 -28.01
N ARG A 477 11.81 -16.99 -27.29
CA ARG A 477 11.75 -16.61 -25.87
C ARG A 477 12.76 -15.53 -25.49
N LEU A 478 12.44 -14.69 -24.51
CA LEU A 478 13.45 -13.93 -23.78
C LEU A 478 13.96 -14.81 -22.61
N PRO A 479 15.23 -15.26 -22.60
CA PRO A 479 15.76 -16.13 -21.55
C PRO A 479 15.87 -15.44 -20.18
N PRO A 480 15.94 -16.19 -19.06
CA PRO A 480 16.09 -15.64 -17.73
C PRO A 480 17.20 -14.59 -17.58
N PHE A 481 16.94 -13.60 -16.72
CA PHE A 481 17.87 -12.52 -16.35
C PHE A 481 18.43 -11.65 -17.50
N LEU A 482 17.89 -11.78 -18.73
CA LEU A 482 18.47 -11.21 -19.96
C LEU A 482 18.96 -9.76 -19.86
N PHE A 483 18.20 -8.88 -19.21
CA PHE A 483 18.51 -7.46 -19.00
C PHE A 483 18.58 -7.06 -17.51
N GLN A 484 18.82 -8.02 -16.61
CA GLN A 484 18.84 -7.77 -15.16
C GLN A 484 19.78 -6.61 -14.80
N ASN A 485 19.32 -5.73 -13.90
CA ASN A 485 20.04 -4.55 -13.39
C ASN A 485 20.45 -3.52 -14.46
N ASN A 486 19.81 -3.50 -15.64
CA ASN A 486 20.05 -2.47 -16.64
C ASN A 486 19.33 -1.16 -16.28
N GLU A 487 19.87 -0.47 -15.26
CA GLU A 487 19.37 0.77 -14.67
C GLU A 487 19.21 1.94 -15.67
N SER A 488 19.82 1.86 -16.85
CA SER A 488 19.67 2.85 -17.93
C SER A 488 18.69 2.44 -19.04
N LEU A 489 18.11 1.24 -19.01
CA LEU A 489 17.29 0.71 -20.10
C LEU A 489 15.96 1.47 -20.16
N GLU A 490 15.75 2.18 -21.26
CA GLU A 490 14.59 3.05 -21.48
C GLU A 490 13.57 2.41 -22.44
N GLU A 491 14.03 1.54 -23.36
CA GLU A 491 13.23 1.01 -24.47
C GLU A 491 13.71 -0.38 -24.94
N VAL A 492 12.77 -1.32 -25.15
CA VAL A 492 13.02 -2.59 -25.85
C VAL A 492 11.89 -2.83 -26.85
N VAL A 493 12.25 -2.98 -28.13
CA VAL A 493 11.31 -3.00 -29.27
C VAL A 493 11.57 -4.19 -30.17
N PHE A 494 10.49 -4.78 -30.70
CA PHE A 494 10.52 -5.66 -31.86
C PHE A 494 10.05 -4.85 -33.06
N ASP A 495 10.91 -4.68 -34.07
CA ASP A 495 10.68 -3.73 -35.18
C ASP A 495 9.57 -4.19 -36.16
N GLY A 496 8.98 -5.37 -35.95
CA GLY A 496 7.90 -5.94 -36.75
C GLY A 496 7.49 -7.34 -36.29
N GLU A 497 7.00 -8.16 -37.22
CA GLU A 497 6.64 -9.56 -36.91
C GLU A 497 7.82 -10.35 -36.34
N ASN A 498 7.53 -11.19 -35.35
CA ASN A 498 8.51 -11.94 -34.56
C ASN A 498 7.87 -13.25 -34.05
N LYS A 499 8.71 -14.18 -33.56
CA LYS A 499 8.28 -15.51 -33.08
C LYS A 499 8.14 -15.62 -31.57
N LEU A 500 8.14 -14.50 -30.82
CA LEU A 500 8.21 -14.54 -29.36
C LEU A 500 6.99 -15.21 -28.73
N THR A 501 7.23 -16.25 -27.91
CA THR A 501 6.19 -17.04 -27.22
C THR A 501 6.23 -16.94 -25.69
N SER A 502 7.33 -16.50 -25.10
CA SER A 502 7.48 -16.42 -23.65
C SER A 502 8.51 -15.38 -23.20
N ILE A 503 8.31 -14.83 -22.00
CA ILE A 503 9.28 -13.99 -21.29
C ILE A 503 9.69 -14.72 -20.02
N GLY A 504 11.00 -15.03 -19.91
CA GLY A 504 11.59 -15.74 -18.78
C GLY A 504 11.63 -14.93 -17.48
N SER A 505 12.01 -15.61 -16.40
CA SER A 505 12.04 -15.03 -15.06
C SER A 505 13.08 -13.90 -14.98
N PHE A 506 12.72 -12.81 -14.28
CA PHE A 506 13.62 -11.69 -13.99
C PHE A 506 14.27 -10.99 -15.21
N VAL A 507 13.71 -11.13 -16.42
CA VAL A 507 14.25 -10.55 -17.67
C VAL A 507 14.55 -9.05 -17.57
N PHE A 508 13.64 -8.27 -16.98
CA PHE A 508 13.78 -6.82 -16.78
C PHE A 508 13.91 -6.44 -15.29
N LEU A 509 14.43 -7.35 -14.46
CA LEU A 509 14.62 -7.12 -13.02
C LEU A 509 15.45 -5.85 -12.78
N ASN A 510 14.90 -4.89 -12.04
CA ASN A 510 15.50 -3.58 -11.74
C ASN A 510 15.76 -2.67 -12.97
N CYS A 511 15.05 -2.85 -14.08
CA CYS A 511 15.09 -1.92 -15.23
C CYS A 511 14.30 -0.62 -14.94
N GLN A 512 14.77 0.16 -13.97
CA GLN A 512 14.05 1.28 -13.34
C GLN A 512 13.64 2.43 -14.29
N LYS A 513 14.21 2.50 -15.51
CA LYS A 513 13.87 3.51 -16.53
C LYS A 513 12.95 3.01 -17.66
N LEU A 514 12.67 1.71 -17.75
CA LEU A 514 11.92 1.14 -18.86
C LEU A 514 10.48 1.63 -18.76
N LYS A 515 10.04 2.52 -19.65
CA LYS A 515 8.77 3.25 -19.52
C LYS A 515 7.55 2.49 -20.02
N MET A 516 7.76 1.65 -21.01
CA MET A 516 6.74 0.90 -21.73
C MET A 516 7.36 -0.39 -22.25
N PHE A 517 6.57 -1.46 -22.30
CA PHE A 517 6.88 -2.63 -23.09
C PHE A 517 5.66 -3.03 -23.92
N LYS A 518 5.87 -3.24 -25.23
CA LYS A 518 4.83 -3.70 -26.15
C LYS A 518 4.93 -5.21 -26.32
N MET A 519 4.00 -5.93 -25.71
CA MET A 519 3.94 -7.39 -25.65
C MET A 519 3.52 -7.98 -27.00
N PRO A 520 4.38 -8.77 -27.69
CA PRO A 520 4.05 -9.35 -28.98
C PRO A 520 2.87 -10.32 -28.93
N LYS A 521 2.05 -10.34 -29.99
CA LYS A 521 0.81 -11.14 -30.08
C LYS A 521 0.99 -12.65 -29.77
N GLY A 522 2.19 -13.18 -30.03
CA GLY A 522 2.54 -14.59 -29.83
C GLY A 522 2.84 -15.01 -28.38
N VAL A 523 3.06 -14.07 -27.46
CA VAL A 523 3.48 -14.38 -26.08
C VAL A 523 2.36 -15.07 -25.32
N LYS A 524 2.66 -16.24 -24.75
CA LYS A 524 1.75 -17.11 -23.98
C LYS A 524 1.96 -17.02 -22.48
N THR A 525 3.18 -16.72 -22.04
CA THR A 525 3.56 -16.68 -20.62
C THR A 525 4.52 -15.54 -20.30
N ILE A 526 4.32 -14.93 -19.13
CA ILE A 526 5.25 -14.00 -18.48
C ILE A 526 5.63 -14.66 -17.16
N ALA A 527 6.88 -15.08 -17.02
CA ALA A 527 7.35 -15.84 -15.87
C ALA A 527 7.60 -14.96 -14.63
N SER A 528 7.85 -15.61 -13.49
CA SER A 528 7.92 -14.95 -12.18
C SER A 528 8.95 -13.82 -12.13
N GLY A 529 8.55 -12.67 -11.60
CA GLY A 529 9.40 -11.49 -11.49
C GLY A 529 9.91 -10.88 -12.80
N ALA A 530 9.35 -11.24 -13.97
CA ALA A 530 9.85 -10.83 -15.29
C ALA A 530 10.10 -9.31 -15.44
N PHE A 531 9.27 -8.45 -14.84
CA PHE A 531 9.42 -6.99 -14.84
C PHE A 531 9.66 -6.41 -13.43
N LYS A 532 9.98 -7.23 -12.43
CA LYS A 532 10.04 -6.78 -11.02
C LYS A 532 11.03 -5.62 -10.84
N GLY A 533 10.61 -4.53 -10.19
CA GLY A 533 11.45 -3.36 -9.99
C GLY A 533 11.62 -2.45 -11.22
N ALA A 534 10.81 -2.65 -12.28
CA ALA A 534 10.67 -1.68 -13.37
C ALA A 534 9.80 -0.48 -12.93
N SER A 535 10.25 0.25 -11.90
CA SER A 535 9.50 1.33 -11.23
C SER A 535 9.20 2.57 -12.10
N GLY A 536 9.82 2.64 -13.28
CA GLY A 536 9.55 3.62 -14.33
C GLY A 536 8.53 3.18 -15.39
N MET A 537 8.09 1.92 -15.38
CA MET A 537 7.13 1.35 -16.34
C MET A 537 5.75 1.96 -16.10
N GLU A 538 5.28 2.86 -16.96
CA GLU A 538 3.99 3.54 -16.75
C GLU A 538 2.80 2.75 -17.34
N THR A 539 3.04 1.95 -18.38
CA THR A 539 2.02 1.16 -19.09
C THR A 539 2.64 -0.05 -19.81
N ILE A 540 1.81 -1.04 -20.13
CA ILE A 540 2.16 -2.21 -20.95
C ILE A 540 1.09 -2.38 -22.02
N GLU A 541 1.50 -2.42 -23.29
CA GLU A 541 0.61 -2.61 -24.42
C GLU A 541 0.59 -4.08 -24.85
N PHE A 542 -0.58 -4.64 -25.14
CA PHE A 542 -0.71 -6.01 -25.64
C PHE A 542 -1.18 -6.02 -27.09
N GLU A 543 -0.38 -6.59 -27.99
CA GLU A 543 -0.80 -6.73 -29.39
C GLU A 543 -1.98 -7.69 -29.54
N THR A 544 -2.97 -7.27 -30.33
CA THR A 544 -4.22 -8.02 -30.55
C THR A 544 -4.17 -8.84 -31.84
N PRO A 545 -4.73 -10.08 -31.85
CA PRO A 545 -5.18 -10.86 -30.70
C PRO A 545 -3.98 -11.44 -29.92
N SER A 546 -3.95 -11.22 -28.60
CA SER A 546 -2.85 -11.69 -27.74
C SER A 546 -3.02 -13.17 -27.35
N SER A 547 -1.91 -13.89 -27.18
CA SER A 547 -1.89 -15.31 -26.78
C SER A 547 -1.73 -15.56 -25.27
N LEU A 548 -1.59 -14.50 -24.45
CA LEU A 548 -1.15 -14.57 -23.05
C LEU A 548 -2.14 -15.35 -22.17
N LYS A 549 -1.66 -16.30 -21.35
CA LYS A 549 -2.50 -17.16 -20.49
C LYS A 549 -2.43 -16.87 -19.00
N SER A 550 -1.25 -16.55 -18.48
CA SER A 550 -1.09 -16.21 -17.08
C SER A 550 -0.11 -15.07 -16.86
N ILE A 551 -0.35 -14.35 -15.76
CA ILE A 551 0.58 -13.39 -15.17
C ILE A 551 1.16 -14.07 -13.92
N ALA A 552 2.42 -14.49 -13.99
CA ALA A 552 3.02 -15.31 -12.94
C ALA A 552 3.39 -14.52 -11.67
N ASN A 553 3.71 -15.26 -10.61
CA ASN A 553 4.04 -14.70 -9.28
C ASN A 553 5.04 -13.52 -9.37
N GLY A 554 4.64 -12.35 -8.86
CA GLY A 554 5.48 -11.16 -8.85
C GLY A 554 5.84 -10.55 -10.21
N ALA A 555 5.19 -10.97 -11.32
CA ALA A 555 5.61 -10.60 -12.69
C ALA A 555 5.75 -9.08 -12.93
N PHE A 556 4.87 -8.26 -12.33
CA PHE A 556 4.90 -6.80 -12.38
C PHE A 556 5.07 -6.17 -10.99
N ALA A 557 5.68 -6.87 -10.03
CA ALA A 557 5.88 -6.31 -8.70
C ALA A 557 6.84 -5.10 -8.71
N ASP A 558 6.59 -4.10 -7.85
CA ASP A 558 7.32 -2.82 -7.79
C ASP A 558 7.32 -2.02 -9.12
N CYS A 559 6.39 -2.28 -10.04
CA CYS A 559 6.26 -1.54 -11.29
C CYS A 559 5.60 -0.16 -11.10
N GLY A 560 5.95 0.79 -11.99
CA GLY A 560 5.40 2.15 -11.97
C GLY A 560 4.02 2.32 -12.62
N ILE A 561 3.29 1.23 -12.87
CA ILE A 561 2.16 1.17 -13.80
C ILE A 561 0.99 1.99 -13.25
N LYS A 562 0.33 2.77 -14.12
CA LYS A 562 -0.83 3.61 -13.75
C LYS A 562 -2.16 2.93 -14.06
N HIS A 563 -2.25 2.33 -15.24
CA HIS A 563 -3.40 1.57 -15.75
C HIS A 563 -2.86 0.38 -16.54
N ILE A 564 -3.58 -0.75 -16.59
CA ILE A 564 -3.21 -1.89 -17.45
C ILE A 564 -4.45 -2.60 -18.00
N ASN A 565 -4.52 -2.69 -19.33
CA ASN A 565 -5.62 -3.36 -20.03
C ASN A 565 -5.20 -4.80 -20.33
N LEU A 566 -5.61 -5.73 -19.47
CA LEU A 566 -5.29 -7.15 -19.64
C LEU A 566 -6.02 -7.74 -20.85
N PRO A 567 -5.35 -8.52 -21.73
CA PRO A 567 -5.99 -9.06 -22.91
C PRO A 567 -6.94 -10.21 -22.55
N GLU A 568 -8.00 -10.38 -23.35
CA GLU A 568 -9.03 -11.41 -23.16
C GLU A 568 -8.49 -12.85 -23.05
N SER A 569 -7.27 -13.12 -23.46
CA SER A 569 -6.68 -14.47 -23.44
C SER A 569 -6.23 -14.92 -22.04
N VAL A 570 -6.05 -13.99 -21.10
CA VAL A 570 -5.60 -14.25 -19.71
C VAL A 570 -6.66 -15.04 -18.95
N THR A 571 -6.24 -16.11 -18.29
CA THR A 571 -7.10 -16.96 -17.44
C THR A 571 -6.66 -16.98 -15.96
N PHE A 572 -5.40 -16.66 -15.66
CA PHE A 572 -4.86 -16.68 -14.29
C PHE A 572 -4.02 -15.44 -13.95
N ILE A 573 -4.24 -14.88 -12.77
CA ILE A 573 -3.38 -13.87 -12.15
C ILE A 573 -2.86 -14.46 -10.83
N GLU A 574 -1.56 -14.75 -10.75
CA GLU A 574 -0.93 -15.40 -9.60
C GLU A 574 -0.64 -14.42 -8.44
N ALA A 575 -0.32 -14.96 -7.26
CA ALA A 575 -0.07 -14.17 -6.06
C ALA A 575 1.04 -13.13 -6.29
N LEU A 576 0.92 -11.95 -5.68
CA LEU A 576 1.86 -10.83 -5.80
C LEU A 576 2.06 -10.29 -7.24
N ALA A 577 1.24 -10.67 -8.24
CA ALA A 577 1.43 -10.26 -9.64
C ALA A 577 1.65 -8.74 -9.85
N PHE A 578 0.97 -7.90 -9.08
CA PHE A 578 1.07 -6.44 -9.06
C PHE A 578 1.46 -5.89 -7.67
N ASP A 579 2.13 -6.68 -6.84
CA ASP A 579 2.59 -6.28 -5.50
C ASP A 579 3.42 -4.98 -5.56
N HIS A 580 3.11 -4.01 -4.69
CA HIS A 580 3.74 -2.69 -4.65
C HIS A 580 3.59 -1.83 -5.92
N CYS A 581 2.60 -2.09 -6.79
CA CYS A 581 2.17 -1.18 -7.85
C CYS A 581 1.43 0.06 -7.28
N THR A 582 2.13 0.85 -6.45
CA THR A 582 1.61 2.02 -5.71
C THR A 582 1.00 3.12 -6.59
N LYS A 583 1.30 3.13 -7.89
CA LYS A 583 0.75 4.09 -8.88
C LYS A 583 -0.47 3.57 -9.64
N LEU A 584 -0.81 2.29 -9.53
CA LEU A 584 -1.92 1.67 -10.25
C LEU A 584 -3.22 2.22 -9.68
N THR A 585 -3.98 3.01 -10.44
CA THR A 585 -5.25 3.59 -9.98
C THR A 585 -6.45 2.71 -10.31
N GLU A 586 -6.31 1.84 -11.31
CA GLU A 586 -7.40 1.15 -12.00
C GLU A 586 -6.86 -0.12 -12.69
N ILE A 587 -7.66 -1.21 -12.70
CA ILE A 587 -7.39 -2.38 -13.55
C ILE A 587 -8.68 -3.05 -14.03
N MET A 588 -8.71 -3.43 -15.30
CA MET A 588 -9.78 -4.23 -15.91
C MET A 588 -9.49 -5.74 -15.81
N ILE A 589 -10.47 -6.50 -15.30
CA ILE A 589 -10.47 -7.96 -15.26
C ILE A 589 -11.31 -8.51 -16.44
N PRO A 590 -10.70 -9.04 -17.53
CA PRO A 590 -11.42 -9.45 -18.73
C PRO A 590 -12.19 -10.77 -18.56
N LYS A 591 -13.13 -11.07 -19.48
CA LYS A 591 -14.09 -12.20 -19.38
C LYS A 591 -13.52 -13.58 -19.05
N ASN A 592 -12.29 -13.89 -19.47
CA ASN A 592 -11.73 -15.24 -19.31
C ASN A 592 -10.91 -15.43 -18.03
N VAL A 593 -10.74 -14.42 -17.17
CA VAL A 593 -10.02 -14.60 -15.89
C VAL A 593 -10.83 -15.52 -14.96
N GLN A 594 -10.27 -16.71 -14.70
CA GLN A 594 -10.88 -17.77 -13.89
C GLN A 594 -10.44 -17.72 -12.42
N LYS A 595 -9.21 -17.30 -12.17
CA LYS A 595 -8.64 -17.20 -10.82
C LYS A 595 -7.74 -15.98 -10.70
N ILE A 596 -7.88 -15.31 -9.57
CA ILE A 596 -6.97 -14.31 -9.03
C ILE A 596 -6.55 -14.85 -7.67
N ASP A 597 -5.25 -15.04 -7.46
CA ASP A 597 -4.72 -15.54 -6.19
C ASP A 597 -4.74 -14.46 -5.10
N ALA A 598 -4.80 -14.91 -3.85
CA ALA A 598 -4.70 -14.05 -2.67
C ALA A 598 -3.46 -13.14 -2.74
N GLY A 599 -3.68 -11.84 -2.51
CA GLY A 599 -2.63 -10.83 -2.52
C GLY A 599 -2.01 -10.51 -3.89
N ALA A 600 -2.68 -10.80 -5.00
CA ALA A 600 -2.25 -10.36 -6.33
C ALA A 600 -2.05 -8.83 -6.47
N PHE A 601 -2.74 -8.03 -5.64
CA PHE A 601 -2.77 -6.56 -5.66
C PHE A 601 -2.32 -5.92 -4.32
N ASN A 602 -1.43 -6.59 -3.58
CA ASN A 602 -0.92 -6.08 -2.31
C ASN A 602 -0.20 -4.74 -2.47
N PHE A 603 -0.37 -3.83 -1.50
CA PHE A 603 0.28 -2.50 -1.47
C PHE A 603 0.04 -1.61 -2.71
N CYS A 604 -1.02 -1.86 -3.48
CA CYS A 604 -1.52 -0.94 -4.51
C CYS A 604 -2.24 0.27 -3.86
N GLU A 605 -1.52 1.10 -3.09
CA GLU A 605 -2.09 2.20 -2.30
C GLU A 605 -2.78 3.32 -3.12
N GLY A 606 -2.55 3.33 -4.45
CA GLY A 606 -3.21 4.21 -5.42
C GLY A 606 -4.50 3.63 -6.01
N LEU A 607 -4.79 2.33 -5.87
CA LEU A 607 -5.86 1.63 -6.59
C LEU A 607 -7.23 2.07 -6.06
N LEU A 608 -8.02 2.76 -6.87
CA LEU A 608 -9.33 3.30 -6.50
C LEU A 608 -10.46 2.33 -6.84
N GLU A 609 -10.36 1.64 -7.96
CA GLU A 609 -11.41 0.75 -8.47
C GLU A 609 -10.88 -0.38 -9.36
N PHE A 610 -11.65 -1.47 -9.39
CA PHE A 610 -11.54 -2.57 -10.34
C PHE A 610 -12.68 -2.47 -11.36
N GLU A 611 -12.38 -2.53 -12.65
CA GLU A 611 -13.38 -2.86 -13.66
C GLU A 611 -13.43 -4.38 -13.87
N VAL A 612 -14.61 -4.92 -14.16
CA VAL A 612 -14.78 -6.34 -14.52
C VAL A 612 -15.70 -6.46 -15.72
N ASP A 613 -15.24 -7.17 -16.74
CA ASP A 613 -16.00 -7.50 -17.94
C ASP A 613 -17.34 -8.18 -17.58
N GLU A 614 -18.47 -7.66 -18.08
CA GLU A 614 -19.80 -8.18 -17.78
C GLU A 614 -19.96 -9.67 -18.10
N ALA A 615 -19.21 -10.17 -19.10
CA ALA A 615 -19.21 -11.58 -19.50
C ALA A 615 -18.27 -12.47 -18.66
N ASN A 616 -17.49 -11.93 -17.71
CA ASN A 616 -16.69 -12.75 -16.80
C ASN A 616 -17.60 -13.64 -15.92
N PRO A 617 -17.42 -14.97 -15.88
CA PRO A 617 -18.34 -15.85 -15.13
C PRO A 617 -17.96 -16.06 -13.65
N HIS A 618 -16.82 -15.55 -13.19
CA HIS A 618 -16.28 -15.78 -11.83
C HIS A 618 -16.29 -14.52 -10.95
N PHE A 619 -16.08 -13.35 -11.54
CA PHE A 619 -15.92 -12.08 -10.85
C PHE A 619 -16.95 -11.03 -11.28
N SER A 620 -17.14 -10.01 -10.44
CA SER A 620 -17.86 -8.77 -10.74
C SER A 620 -17.25 -7.61 -9.96
N GLU A 621 -17.43 -6.37 -10.39
CA GLU A 621 -17.21 -5.21 -9.52
C GLU A 621 -18.48 -4.89 -8.71
N LEU A 622 -18.32 -4.18 -7.60
CA LEU A 622 -19.39 -3.48 -6.91
C LEU A 622 -18.87 -2.18 -6.30
N ASP A 623 -19.25 -1.04 -6.87
CA ASP A 623 -18.71 0.29 -6.52
C ASP A 623 -17.17 0.31 -6.59
N GLY A 624 -16.62 -0.35 -7.62
CA GLY A 624 -15.18 -0.49 -7.84
C GLY A 624 -14.47 -1.51 -6.94
N MET A 625 -15.17 -2.22 -6.04
CA MET A 625 -14.59 -3.31 -5.25
C MET A 625 -14.66 -4.63 -6.02
N LEU A 626 -13.57 -5.41 -6.05
CA LEU A 626 -13.57 -6.72 -6.71
C LEU A 626 -14.34 -7.75 -5.89
N SER A 627 -15.27 -8.46 -6.52
CA SER A 627 -16.18 -9.39 -5.87
C SER A 627 -16.38 -10.70 -6.66
N SER A 628 -16.99 -11.70 -6.03
CA SER A 628 -17.53 -12.88 -6.73
C SER A 628 -18.64 -12.48 -7.72
N LYS A 629 -18.93 -13.33 -8.73
CA LYS A 629 -19.95 -13.01 -9.76
C LYS A 629 -21.34 -12.71 -9.21
N ASP A 630 -21.69 -13.30 -8.07
CA ASP A 630 -22.94 -13.08 -7.33
C ASP A 630 -22.92 -11.85 -6.40
N ARG A 631 -21.80 -11.12 -6.34
CA ARG A 631 -21.51 -9.97 -5.47
C ARG A 631 -21.61 -10.24 -3.96
N LYS A 632 -21.73 -11.50 -3.53
CA LYS A 632 -21.84 -11.89 -2.11
C LYS A 632 -20.52 -11.92 -1.36
N THR A 633 -19.39 -12.08 -2.04
CA THR A 633 -18.06 -12.13 -1.42
C THR A 633 -17.20 -10.98 -1.91
N LEU A 634 -16.73 -10.13 -1.00
CA LEU A 634 -15.68 -9.14 -1.28
C LEU A 634 -14.35 -9.88 -1.44
N LYS A 635 -13.75 -9.82 -2.63
CA LYS A 635 -12.49 -10.51 -2.98
C LYS A 635 -11.28 -9.62 -2.74
N VAL A 636 -11.30 -8.38 -3.23
CA VAL A 636 -10.23 -7.40 -2.97
C VAL A 636 -10.85 -6.01 -2.82
N PHE A 637 -10.50 -5.34 -1.73
CA PHE A 637 -10.78 -3.94 -1.51
C PHE A 637 -9.66 -3.09 -2.13
N PRO A 638 -9.98 -2.09 -2.96
CA PRO A 638 -8.99 -1.23 -3.61
C PRO A 638 -8.40 -0.25 -2.57
N ALA A 639 -7.14 -0.44 -2.17
CA ALA A 639 -6.51 0.28 -1.04
C ALA A 639 -6.40 1.82 -1.22
N GLY A 640 -6.52 2.31 -2.44
CA GLY A 640 -6.72 3.72 -2.78
C GLY A 640 -8.00 4.32 -2.18
N LYS A 641 -9.10 3.54 -2.18
CA LYS A 641 -10.45 3.88 -1.69
C LYS A 641 -10.56 3.95 -0.16
N ALA A 642 -9.54 3.49 0.58
CA ALA A 642 -9.55 3.48 2.03
C ALA A 642 -9.54 4.91 2.63
N ASP A 643 -10.46 5.17 3.57
CA ASP A 643 -10.50 6.38 4.40
C ASP A 643 -10.52 6.04 5.91
N SER A 644 -10.53 7.05 6.78
CA SER A 644 -10.40 6.83 8.22
C SER A 644 -11.59 6.13 8.89
N LYS A 645 -12.79 6.11 8.28
CA LYS A 645 -14.05 5.63 8.87
C LYS A 645 -14.96 4.93 7.84
N TYR A 646 -14.35 4.17 6.94
CA TYR A 646 -15.01 3.54 5.80
C TYR A 646 -16.18 2.61 6.22
N THR A 647 -17.28 2.67 5.47
CA THR A 647 -18.47 1.83 5.65
C THR A 647 -18.70 0.95 4.43
N LEU A 648 -18.76 -0.36 4.65
CA LEU A 648 -18.83 -1.37 3.59
C LEU A 648 -20.28 -1.58 3.09
N LEU A 649 -20.44 -1.76 1.77
CA LEU A 649 -21.75 -1.92 1.13
C LEU A 649 -22.55 -3.15 1.64
N PRO A 650 -23.86 -3.00 1.91
CA PRO A 650 -24.73 -4.05 2.47
C PRO A 650 -25.21 -5.10 1.46
N TYR A 651 -24.35 -5.44 0.49
CA TYR A 651 -24.55 -6.55 -0.47
C TYR A 651 -23.67 -7.75 -0.16
N PHE A 652 -22.52 -7.52 0.48
CA PHE A 652 -21.59 -8.59 0.84
C PHE A 652 -22.12 -9.39 2.04
N GLU A 653 -22.05 -10.71 1.91
CA GLU A 653 -22.29 -11.69 2.99
C GLU A 653 -20.97 -12.14 3.63
N LYS A 654 -19.84 -11.99 2.91
CA LYS A 654 -18.50 -12.43 3.32
C LYS A 654 -17.40 -11.47 2.89
N VAL A 655 -16.35 -11.39 3.71
CA VAL A 655 -15.05 -10.81 3.36
C VAL A 655 -14.06 -11.96 3.19
N ASP A 656 -13.43 -12.07 2.01
CA ASP A 656 -12.50 -13.16 1.71
C ASP A 656 -11.11 -12.97 2.35
N GLU A 657 -10.26 -13.98 2.24
CA GLU A 657 -8.86 -13.88 2.67
C GLU A 657 -8.12 -12.72 1.96
N PHE A 658 -7.27 -12.01 2.69
CA PHE A 658 -6.48 -10.86 2.19
C PHE A 658 -7.29 -9.69 1.58
N ALA A 659 -8.61 -9.60 1.75
CA ALA A 659 -9.44 -8.61 1.06
C ALA A 659 -9.05 -7.13 1.29
N PHE A 660 -8.80 -6.70 2.53
CA PHE A 660 -8.35 -5.35 2.90
C PHE A 660 -6.83 -5.28 3.15
N TYR A 661 -6.04 -6.19 2.56
CA TYR A 661 -4.61 -6.28 2.83
C TYR A 661 -3.87 -4.96 2.52
N ALA A 662 -3.06 -4.50 3.47
CA ALA A 662 -2.28 -3.27 3.36
C ALA A 662 -3.09 -1.98 3.14
N CYS A 663 -4.37 -1.96 3.55
CA CYS A 663 -5.21 -0.76 3.52
C CYS A 663 -4.83 0.22 4.65
N SER A 664 -3.64 0.83 4.51
CA SER A 664 -2.94 1.64 5.52
C SER A 664 -3.72 2.87 6.01
N LYS A 665 -4.66 3.40 5.22
CA LYS A 665 -5.48 4.58 5.55
C LYS A 665 -6.66 4.29 6.49
N LEU A 666 -7.05 3.02 6.66
CA LEU A 666 -8.20 2.63 7.48
C LEU A 666 -7.91 2.86 8.97
N SER A 667 -8.81 3.59 9.66
CA SER A 667 -8.80 3.70 11.13
C SER A 667 -10.01 3.03 11.80
N ASN A 668 -11.11 2.85 11.06
CA ASN A 668 -12.22 1.95 11.38
C ASN A 668 -12.71 1.25 10.11
N ILE A 669 -13.36 0.09 10.27
CA ILE A 669 -14.20 -0.49 9.23
C ILE A 669 -15.58 -0.76 9.82
N THR A 670 -16.60 -0.11 9.25
CA THR A 670 -18.01 -0.36 9.59
C THR A 670 -18.56 -1.44 8.67
N PHE A 671 -18.86 -2.61 9.23
CA PHE A 671 -19.41 -3.77 8.53
C PHE A 671 -20.95 -3.81 8.68
N PRO A 672 -21.70 -3.90 7.56
CA PRO A 672 -23.16 -3.95 7.58
C PRO A 672 -23.68 -5.28 8.12
N ARG A 673 -24.96 -5.30 8.52
CA ARG A 673 -25.65 -6.48 9.10
C ARG A 673 -25.72 -7.73 8.20
N THR A 674 -25.26 -7.63 6.95
CA THR A 674 -25.19 -8.74 5.99
C THR A 674 -23.92 -9.56 6.13
N ILE A 675 -22.82 -9.00 6.66
CA ILE A 675 -21.55 -9.71 6.81
C ILE A 675 -21.68 -10.79 7.89
N THR A 676 -21.48 -12.05 7.50
CA THR A 676 -21.55 -13.23 8.38
C THR A 676 -20.19 -13.85 8.66
N GLU A 677 -19.17 -13.57 7.83
CA GLU A 677 -17.85 -14.20 7.92
C GLU A 677 -16.74 -13.25 7.43
N ILE A 678 -15.62 -13.23 8.15
CA ILE A 678 -14.42 -12.42 7.85
C ILE A 678 -13.19 -13.35 7.78
N GLY A 679 -12.62 -13.50 6.58
CA GLY A 679 -11.58 -14.48 6.22
C GLY A 679 -10.22 -14.31 6.88
N ASP A 680 -9.34 -15.32 6.76
CA ASP A 680 -7.97 -15.28 7.32
C ASP A 680 -7.16 -14.14 6.68
N ARG A 681 -6.40 -13.39 7.50
CA ARG A 681 -5.61 -12.19 7.08
C ARG A 681 -6.39 -11.14 6.28
N SER A 682 -7.73 -11.18 6.31
CA SER A 682 -8.60 -10.29 5.53
C SER A 682 -8.43 -8.81 5.86
N ILE A 683 -7.91 -8.46 7.04
CA ILE A 683 -7.68 -7.08 7.50
C ILE A 683 -6.25 -6.98 8.07
N ALA A 684 -5.30 -7.67 7.43
CA ALA A 684 -3.88 -7.61 7.74
C ALA A 684 -3.24 -6.30 7.21
N LEU A 685 -2.18 -5.84 7.87
CA LEU A 685 -1.46 -4.57 7.59
C LEU A 685 -2.23 -3.25 7.75
N CYS A 686 -3.43 -3.26 8.28
CA CYS A 686 -4.18 -2.04 8.62
C CYS A 686 -3.60 -1.39 9.89
N LYS A 687 -2.41 -0.79 9.77
CA LYS A 687 -1.57 -0.30 10.88
C LYS A 687 -2.04 0.99 11.56
N ASN A 688 -3.08 1.63 11.02
CA ASN A 688 -3.75 2.79 11.63
C ASN A 688 -5.14 2.44 12.20
N LEU A 689 -5.55 1.16 12.14
CA LEU A 689 -6.84 0.69 12.61
C LEU A 689 -6.94 0.82 14.13
N LYS A 690 -8.02 1.42 14.63
CA LYS A 690 -8.31 1.61 16.06
C LYS A 690 -9.56 0.84 16.49
N SER A 691 -10.45 0.54 15.56
CA SER A 691 -11.73 -0.10 15.87
C SER A 691 -12.32 -0.88 14.69
N PHE A 692 -13.27 -1.75 15.01
CA PHE A 692 -14.23 -2.35 14.08
C PHE A 692 -15.64 -1.96 14.49
N SER A 693 -16.59 -1.93 13.56
CA SER A 693 -18.01 -1.76 13.92
C SER A 693 -18.91 -2.79 13.21
N PHE A 694 -19.54 -3.68 13.97
CA PHE A 694 -20.46 -4.71 13.46
C PHE A 694 -21.93 -4.30 13.64
N MET A 695 -22.61 -3.91 12.55
CA MET A 695 -23.98 -3.35 12.58
C MET A 695 -25.11 -4.37 12.83
N GLY A 696 -24.78 -5.67 12.96
CA GLY A 696 -25.76 -6.75 13.15
C GLY A 696 -26.53 -6.64 14.47
N LYS A 697 -27.87 -6.66 14.39
CA LYS A 697 -28.76 -6.66 15.57
C LYS A 697 -28.81 -8.04 16.26
N ASP A 698 -28.70 -9.09 15.46
CA ASP A 698 -28.95 -10.47 15.89
C ASP A 698 -27.71 -11.37 15.79
N ASN A 699 -26.65 -10.90 15.13
CA ASN A 699 -25.37 -11.59 15.00
C ASN A 699 -24.20 -10.59 14.89
N VAL A 700 -22.98 -11.12 14.98
CA VAL A 700 -21.73 -10.48 14.55
C VAL A 700 -20.98 -11.45 13.63
N PRO A 701 -20.06 -10.99 12.76
CA PRO A 701 -19.35 -11.87 11.84
C PRO A 701 -18.50 -12.94 12.55
N VAL A 702 -18.46 -14.14 11.97
CA VAL A 702 -17.49 -15.17 12.35
C VAL A 702 -16.11 -14.74 11.86
N LEU A 703 -15.24 -14.39 12.80
CA LEU A 703 -13.84 -14.07 12.53
C LEU A 703 -13.05 -15.38 12.35
N LYS A 704 -12.26 -15.48 11.27
CA LYS A 704 -11.29 -16.57 11.11
C LYS A 704 -10.04 -16.32 11.96
N LYS A 705 -9.02 -17.17 11.78
CA LYS A 705 -7.70 -17.01 12.40
C LYS A 705 -6.98 -15.79 11.78
N ASP A 706 -6.01 -15.22 12.52
CA ASP A 706 -5.04 -14.20 12.09
C ASP A 706 -5.60 -13.00 11.27
N ILE A 707 -6.88 -12.60 11.47
CA ILE A 707 -7.54 -11.53 10.67
C ILE A 707 -6.78 -10.19 10.65
N LEU A 708 -6.02 -9.91 11.72
CA LEU A 708 -5.29 -8.66 12.02
C LEU A 708 -3.77 -8.81 11.92
N TYR A 709 -3.29 -9.77 11.14
CA TYR A 709 -1.87 -10.08 10.97
C TYR A 709 -1.04 -8.82 10.63
N GLU A 710 -0.21 -8.38 11.59
CA GLU A 710 0.59 -7.13 11.53
C GLU A 710 -0.20 -5.85 11.20
N SER A 711 -1.49 -5.83 11.51
CA SER A 711 -2.25 -4.60 11.72
C SER A 711 -1.92 -4.02 13.10
N THR A 712 -2.68 -3.02 13.54
CA THR A 712 -2.71 -2.67 14.97
C THR A 712 -3.01 -3.91 15.82
N LYS A 713 -2.39 -3.98 17.00
CA LYS A 713 -2.50 -5.15 17.89
C LYS A 713 -3.96 -5.32 18.35
N PRO A 714 -4.50 -6.56 18.39
CA PRO A 714 -5.87 -6.80 18.83
C PRO A 714 -6.21 -6.15 20.18
N GLU A 715 -5.30 -6.20 21.15
CA GLU A 715 -5.43 -5.60 22.48
C GLU A 715 -5.55 -4.06 22.51
N ASP A 716 -5.25 -3.37 21.39
CA ASP A 716 -5.44 -1.92 21.22
C ASP A 716 -6.76 -1.58 20.48
N ILE A 717 -7.43 -2.57 19.85
CA ILE A 717 -8.60 -2.37 18.98
C ILE A 717 -9.92 -2.48 19.75
N THR A 718 -10.79 -1.48 19.58
CA THR A 718 -12.16 -1.46 20.14
C THR A 718 -13.17 -2.07 19.16
N VAL A 719 -14.00 -3.01 19.60
CA VAL A 719 -15.03 -3.66 18.76
C VAL A 719 -16.41 -3.11 19.09
N TYR A 720 -16.94 -2.28 18.20
CA TYR A 720 -18.27 -1.70 18.31
C TYR A 720 -19.36 -2.68 17.82
N VAL A 721 -20.42 -2.85 18.61
CA VAL A 721 -21.53 -3.78 18.34
C VAL A 721 -22.89 -3.14 18.64
N ARG A 722 -23.99 -3.64 18.06
CA ARG A 722 -25.34 -3.16 18.41
C ARG A 722 -25.65 -3.46 19.87
N LYS A 723 -26.21 -2.50 20.61
CA LYS A 723 -26.69 -2.69 21.99
C LYS A 723 -27.68 -3.85 22.09
N ALA A 724 -28.59 -3.93 21.12
CA ALA A 724 -29.56 -5.02 20.97
C ALA A 724 -28.90 -6.42 20.82
N TRP A 725 -27.66 -6.50 20.35
CA TRP A 725 -26.86 -7.73 20.33
C TRP A 725 -26.11 -7.95 21.66
N PHE A 726 -25.53 -6.89 22.23
CA PHE A 726 -24.73 -6.95 23.46
C PHE A 726 -25.51 -7.37 24.72
N GLU A 727 -26.74 -6.86 24.88
CA GLU A 727 -27.51 -7.13 26.10
C GLU A 727 -28.02 -8.58 26.19
N LYS A 728 -28.27 -9.22 25.04
CA LYS A 728 -28.77 -10.61 24.93
C LYS A 728 -27.90 -11.61 25.72
N PRO A 729 -28.46 -12.41 26.64
CA PRO A 729 -27.70 -13.38 27.43
C PRO A 729 -26.96 -14.43 26.60
N GLU A 730 -27.54 -14.87 25.48
CA GLU A 730 -26.96 -15.87 24.58
C GLU A 730 -25.64 -15.44 23.94
N ASN A 731 -25.37 -14.13 23.85
CA ASN A 731 -24.15 -13.59 23.25
C ASN A 731 -22.98 -13.44 24.24
N GLU A 732 -23.19 -13.66 25.55
CA GLU A 732 -22.14 -13.41 26.55
C GLU A 732 -20.88 -14.24 26.36
N ALA A 733 -20.98 -15.47 25.86
CA ALA A 733 -19.81 -16.28 25.55
C ALA A 733 -18.94 -15.63 24.46
N THR A 734 -19.58 -15.11 23.41
CA THR A 734 -18.92 -14.38 22.31
C THR A 734 -18.31 -13.07 22.79
N ILE A 735 -19.04 -12.30 23.61
CA ILE A 735 -18.58 -11.03 24.16
C ILE A 735 -17.37 -11.24 25.09
N ARG A 736 -17.39 -12.29 25.94
CA ARG A 736 -16.24 -12.63 26.80
C ARG A 736 -15.04 -13.07 25.97
N ASN A 737 -15.23 -13.89 24.94
CA ASN A 737 -14.16 -14.28 24.00
C ASN A 737 -13.55 -13.07 23.27
N TYR A 738 -14.37 -12.14 22.78
CA TYR A 738 -13.89 -10.91 22.17
C TYR A 738 -13.18 -10.01 23.19
N ASN A 739 -13.67 -9.86 24.42
CA ASN A 739 -12.96 -9.13 25.49
C ASN A 739 -11.66 -9.81 25.98
N THR A 740 -11.37 -11.06 25.59
CA THR A 740 -10.04 -11.68 25.77
C THR A 740 -9.12 -11.55 24.55
N MET A 741 -9.65 -11.13 23.40
CA MET A 741 -8.92 -10.98 22.14
C MET A 741 -8.65 -9.52 21.79
N PHE A 742 -9.58 -8.62 22.14
CA PHE A 742 -9.60 -7.22 21.78
C PHE A 742 -9.54 -6.31 23.02
N LYS A 743 -9.21 -5.03 22.82
CA LYS A 743 -9.24 -4.01 23.89
C LYS A 743 -10.56 -4.02 24.66
N GLU A 744 -11.67 -4.05 23.92
CA GLU A 744 -13.03 -4.15 24.44
C GLU A 744 -14.06 -4.46 23.36
N VAL A 745 -15.17 -5.06 23.77
CA VAL A 745 -16.46 -4.95 23.07
C VAL A 745 -17.23 -3.79 23.69
N HIS A 746 -17.61 -2.81 22.88
CA HIS A 746 -18.35 -1.63 23.33
C HIS A 746 -19.67 -1.53 22.54
N PRO A 747 -20.84 -1.53 23.21
CA PRO A 747 -22.12 -1.42 22.52
C PRO A 747 -22.35 0.01 22.00
N SER A 748 -23.23 0.16 21.01
CA SER A 748 -23.90 1.43 20.73
C SER A 748 -24.68 1.95 21.94
N PHE A 749 -24.99 3.24 21.93
CA PHE A 749 -25.73 3.91 23.00
C PHE A 749 -27.01 4.57 22.51
N VAL A 750 -27.94 4.75 23.44
CA VAL A 750 -29.25 5.39 23.21
C VAL A 750 -29.40 6.51 24.24
N PRO A 751 -29.43 7.80 23.85
CA PRO A 751 -29.67 8.89 24.78
C PRO A 751 -31.04 8.77 25.43
N THR A 752 -31.11 9.00 26.74
CA THR A 752 -32.36 8.95 27.54
C THR A 752 -33.03 10.31 27.72
N THR A 753 -32.36 11.37 27.28
CA THR A 753 -32.69 12.79 27.47
C THR A 753 -32.10 13.59 26.30
N GLY A 754 -32.73 14.67 25.84
CA GLY A 754 -32.32 15.40 24.64
C GLY A 754 -33.28 15.18 23.47
N TYR A 755 -32.93 15.66 22.27
CA TYR A 755 -33.81 15.61 21.09
C TYR A 755 -33.80 14.28 20.38
N ASP A 756 -32.60 13.77 20.29
CA ASP A 756 -32.12 12.46 19.88
C ASP A 756 -32.37 11.37 20.94
N ARG A 757 -33.17 11.65 21.99
CA ARG A 757 -33.55 10.60 22.95
C ARG A 757 -34.24 9.44 22.22
N GLY A 758 -33.90 8.21 22.59
CA GLY A 758 -34.43 7.01 21.95
C GLY A 758 -33.88 6.72 20.55
N ILE A 759 -32.92 7.51 20.02
CA ILE A 759 -32.14 7.17 18.82
C ILE A 759 -30.95 6.31 19.22
N GLU A 760 -30.66 5.27 18.46
CA GLU A 760 -29.43 4.49 18.58
C GLU A 760 -28.29 5.12 17.76
N PHE A 761 -27.25 5.57 18.46
CA PHE A 761 -25.99 6.02 17.86
C PHE A 761 -24.96 4.89 17.91
N PHE A 762 -24.40 4.60 16.74
CA PHE A 762 -23.51 3.48 16.53
C PHE A 762 -22.12 4.00 16.13
N PRO A 763 -21.06 3.79 16.94
CA PRO A 763 -19.74 4.33 16.64
C PRO A 763 -19.15 3.78 15.33
N THR A 764 -18.78 4.69 14.45
CA THR A 764 -18.13 4.43 13.15
C THR A 764 -16.62 4.69 13.19
N SER A 765 -16.11 5.09 14.36
CA SER A 765 -14.69 5.18 14.73
C SER A 765 -14.58 5.54 16.22
N MET A 766 -13.36 5.81 16.69
CA MET A 766 -13.13 6.32 18.04
C MET A 766 -13.75 7.71 18.31
N GLU A 767 -14.01 8.51 17.28
CA GLU A 767 -14.43 9.93 17.40
C GLU A 767 -15.82 10.21 16.79
N TYR A 768 -16.25 9.40 15.82
CA TYR A 768 -17.49 9.58 15.06
C TYR A 768 -18.54 8.50 15.35
N VAL A 769 -19.82 8.90 15.32
CA VAL A 769 -20.98 7.99 15.29
C VAL A 769 -21.79 8.14 14.00
N GLY A 770 -22.47 7.06 13.64
CA GLY A 770 -23.55 7.04 12.69
C GLY A 770 -24.90 6.76 13.35
N VAL A 771 -25.96 7.26 12.73
CA VAL A 771 -27.34 7.07 13.19
C VAL A 771 -27.90 5.78 12.59
N ILE A 772 -28.55 4.96 13.42
CA ILE A 772 -29.25 3.73 12.99
C ILE A 772 -30.78 3.94 13.06
N SER A 773 -31.40 3.59 14.19
CA SER A 773 -32.86 3.48 14.32
C SER A 773 -33.33 4.15 15.62
N PHE A 774 -34.64 4.18 15.84
CA PHE A 774 -35.14 4.32 17.20
C PHE A 774 -34.90 3.05 18.02
N ASN A 775 -35.09 3.13 19.34
CA ASN A 775 -34.90 2.04 20.27
C ASN A 775 -35.93 0.91 20.07
N GLU A 776 -35.61 -0.05 19.21
CA GLU A 776 -36.35 -1.30 18.97
C GLU A 776 -36.32 -2.28 20.19
N PHE A 777 -35.89 -1.80 21.36
CA PHE A 777 -35.52 -2.61 22.54
C PHE A 777 -36.25 -2.19 23.82
N ASN A 778 -37.35 -1.43 23.70
CA ASN A 778 -38.13 -0.92 24.84
C ASN A 778 -38.65 -2.04 25.79
N ASP A 779 -38.89 -3.25 25.29
CA ASP A 779 -39.36 -4.39 26.08
C ASP A 779 -38.27 -4.98 27.02
N LEU A 780 -36.98 -4.68 26.79
CA LEU A 780 -35.85 -5.31 27.49
C LEU A 780 -35.09 -4.38 28.46
N LEU A 781 -35.28 -3.06 28.38
CA LEU A 781 -34.60 -2.10 29.26
C LEU A 781 -35.36 -1.81 30.57
N ASN A 782 -36.61 -2.28 30.71
CA ASN A 782 -37.44 -2.13 31.92
C ASN A 782 -37.65 -0.67 32.37
N THR A 783 -37.49 0.28 31.44
CA THR A 783 -37.70 1.73 31.61
C THR A 783 -39.15 2.12 31.33
N ASP A 784 -39.60 3.23 31.92
CA ASP A 784 -40.93 3.81 31.70
C ASP A 784 -41.34 3.82 30.19
N PRO A 785 -42.40 3.09 29.81
CA PRO A 785 -42.81 2.92 28.42
C PRO A 785 -43.10 4.21 27.65
N ASP A 786 -43.34 5.36 28.29
CA ASP A 786 -43.59 6.64 27.61
C ASP A 786 -42.32 7.51 27.44
N THR A 787 -41.19 7.10 28.01
CA THR A 787 -39.95 7.89 27.98
C THR A 787 -39.04 7.62 26.77
N LEU A 788 -39.04 6.40 26.23
CA LEU A 788 -38.19 5.98 25.10
C LEU A 788 -38.98 5.60 23.84
N LYS A 789 -40.25 5.99 23.74
CA LYS A 789 -41.03 5.87 22.49
C LYS A 789 -40.47 6.79 21.39
N PRO A 790 -40.51 6.36 20.12
CA PRO A 790 -40.20 7.22 18.98
C PRO A 790 -41.00 8.53 18.98
N ARG A 791 -40.39 9.60 18.49
CA ARG A 791 -41.01 10.93 18.41
C ARG A 791 -41.47 11.23 16.99
N THR A 792 -42.58 11.94 16.84
CA THR A 792 -43.09 12.31 15.51
C THR A 792 -42.20 13.31 14.78
N SER A 793 -41.29 14.01 15.47
CA SER A 793 -40.05 14.52 14.88
C SER A 793 -38.83 14.34 15.79
N VAL A 794 -37.64 14.26 15.20
CA VAL A 794 -36.36 14.17 15.91
C VAL A 794 -35.38 15.20 15.36
N ILE A 795 -34.55 15.74 16.25
CA ILE A 795 -33.42 16.60 15.92
C ILE A 795 -32.15 15.88 16.37
N ILE A 796 -31.31 15.51 15.40
CA ILE A 796 -30.00 14.89 15.60
C ILE A 796 -28.97 16.03 15.66
N LEU A 797 -28.29 16.09 16.80
CA LEU A 797 -27.34 17.14 17.13
C LEU A 797 -25.99 16.92 16.40
N PRO A 798 -25.12 17.94 16.28
CA PRO A 798 -23.77 17.76 15.73
C PRO A 798 -22.90 16.81 16.55
N LYS A 799 -23.18 16.72 17.86
CA LYS A 799 -22.53 15.78 18.79
C LYS A 799 -23.58 14.93 19.51
N ALA A 800 -23.35 13.62 19.57
CA ALA A 800 -24.12 12.69 20.39
C ALA A 800 -23.34 12.38 21.67
N LYS A 801 -24.03 12.32 22.82
CA LYS A 801 -23.40 12.15 24.13
C LYS A 801 -23.71 10.79 24.75
N GLU A 802 -22.66 10.01 24.93
CA GLU A 802 -22.67 8.79 25.73
C GLU A 802 -22.41 9.15 27.20
N LYS A 803 -23.39 8.86 28.08
CA LYS A 803 -23.23 9.02 29.53
C LYS A 803 -22.39 7.87 30.07
N GLY A 804 -21.43 8.16 30.95
CA GLY A 804 -20.56 7.13 31.53
C GLY A 804 -21.33 6.10 32.37
N TYR A 805 -20.92 4.83 32.30
CA TYR A 805 -21.56 3.70 32.96
C TYR A 805 -20.58 2.54 33.20
N THR A 806 -20.95 1.60 34.05
CA THR A 806 -20.28 0.29 34.16
C THR A 806 -21.13 -0.76 33.47
N ASP A 807 -20.54 -1.58 32.60
CA ASP A 807 -21.28 -2.63 31.88
C ASP A 807 -21.51 -3.92 32.69
N LYS A 808 -22.28 -4.85 32.13
CA LYS A 808 -22.61 -6.15 32.76
C LYS A 808 -21.41 -7.11 32.92
N PHE A 809 -20.22 -6.73 32.45
CA PHE A 809 -18.97 -7.46 32.65
C PHE A 809 -18.05 -6.75 33.68
N GLY A 810 -18.48 -5.61 34.23
CA GLY A 810 -17.73 -4.84 35.23
C GLY A 810 -16.75 -3.82 34.62
N LYS A 811 -16.85 -3.52 33.33
CA LYS A 811 -15.97 -2.55 32.66
C LYS A 811 -16.54 -1.13 32.75
N GLU A 812 -15.71 -0.17 33.14
CA GLU A 812 -16.07 1.25 33.18
C GLU A 812 -15.92 1.88 31.79
N HIS A 813 -17.01 2.44 31.28
CA HIS A 813 -17.06 3.24 30.06
C HIS A 813 -17.23 4.71 30.47
N PRO A 814 -16.25 5.60 30.23
CA PRO A 814 -16.32 6.99 30.67
C PRO A 814 -17.34 7.80 29.85
N GLU A 815 -17.80 8.93 30.40
CA GLU A 815 -18.66 9.86 29.64
C GLU A 815 -17.90 10.43 28.44
N LYS A 816 -18.55 10.44 27.27
CA LYS A 816 -17.91 10.78 25.99
C LYS A 816 -18.88 11.43 25.02
N ASP A 817 -18.41 12.50 24.36
CA ASP A 817 -19.10 13.13 23.24
C ASP A 817 -18.48 12.62 21.92
N TYR A 818 -19.32 12.24 20.95
CA TYR A 818 -18.92 11.83 19.59
C TYR A 818 -19.47 12.82 18.57
N ASP A 819 -18.75 13.05 17.47
CA ASP A 819 -19.28 13.82 16.33
C ASP A 819 -20.21 12.93 15.48
N VAL A 820 -21.40 13.42 15.16
CA VAL A 820 -22.36 12.69 14.31
C VAL A 820 -22.04 12.98 12.84
N SER A 821 -21.49 12.02 12.10
CA SER A 821 -21.07 12.25 10.70
C SER A 821 -21.75 11.36 9.67
N SER A 822 -22.67 10.47 10.06
CA SER A 822 -23.28 9.54 9.10
C SER A 822 -24.71 9.13 9.46
N VAL A 823 -25.46 8.78 8.43
CA VAL A 823 -26.69 7.98 8.50
C VAL A 823 -26.33 6.63 7.90
N LEU A 824 -26.46 5.54 8.65
CA LEU A 824 -25.89 4.25 8.25
C LEU A 824 -26.85 3.41 7.41
N ASP A 825 -26.34 2.31 6.84
CA ASP A 825 -27.17 1.38 6.09
C ASP A 825 -28.31 0.82 6.93
N PHE A 826 -29.51 0.76 6.34
CA PHE A 826 -30.76 0.41 7.01
C PHE A 826 -31.18 1.37 8.15
N ALA A 827 -30.59 2.57 8.23
CA ALA A 827 -31.03 3.56 9.21
C ALA A 827 -32.47 4.02 8.96
N PHE A 828 -33.30 4.03 9.99
CA PHE A 828 -34.75 4.26 9.94
C PHE A 828 -35.51 3.35 8.95
N GLU A 829 -34.94 2.17 8.63
CA GLU A 829 -35.66 1.14 7.90
C GLU A 829 -36.90 0.72 8.68
N ASN A 830 -38.08 0.81 8.05
CA ASN A 830 -39.38 0.50 8.63
C ASN A 830 -39.92 1.45 9.74
N GLU A 831 -39.44 2.70 9.81
CA GLU A 831 -39.91 3.67 10.82
C GLU A 831 -41.39 4.09 10.64
N GLN A 832 -42.21 3.94 11.70
CA GLN A 832 -43.67 4.09 11.67
C GLN A 832 -44.25 5.28 12.47
N THR A 833 -43.42 6.03 13.22
CA THR A 833 -43.84 7.17 14.05
C THR A 833 -43.23 8.49 13.61
N ALA A 834 -41.94 8.50 13.25
CA ALA A 834 -41.18 9.72 12.98
C ALA A 834 -41.49 10.30 11.58
N LYS A 835 -42.25 11.39 11.54
CA LYS A 835 -42.63 12.10 10.31
C LYS A 835 -41.56 13.06 9.79
N ALA A 836 -40.65 13.48 10.66
CA ALA A 836 -39.61 14.44 10.33
C ALA A 836 -38.29 14.17 11.07
N ILE A 837 -37.18 14.19 10.33
CA ILE A 837 -35.83 14.02 10.90
C ILE A 837 -34.96 15.22 10.51
N THR A 838 -34.38 15.88 11.51
CA THR A 838 -33.51 17.06 11.33
C THR A 838 -32.08 16.78 11.75
N PHE A 839 -31.18 16.78 10.78
CA PHE A 839 -29.74 16.68 10.97
C PHE A 839 -29.16 18.08 11.10
N LEU A 840 -28.76 18.46 12.32
CA LEU A 840 -27.99 19.68 12.58
C LEU A 840 -26.49 19.49 12.30
N ALA A 841 -26.06 18.25 12.12
CA ALA A 841 -24.70 17.88 11.77
C ALA A 841 -24.41 18.04 10.26
N ASP A 842 -23.14 18.23 9.90
CA ASP A 842 -22.64 17.94 8.57
C ASP A 842 -22.55 16.42 8.39
N ILE A 843 -23.57 15.83 7.75
CA ILE A 843 -23.58 14.40 7.41
C ILE A 843 -22.67 14.15 6.21
N GLU A 844 -21.63 13.34 6.41
CA GLU A 844 -20.63 12.99 5.38
C GLU A 844 -21.05 11.77 4.56
N TYR A 845 -21.78 10.82 5.15
CA TYR A 845 -22.19 9.55 4.52
C TYR A 845 -23.66 9.23 4.79
N ILE A 846 -24.37 8.75 3.75
CA ILE A 846 -25.72 8.19 3.86
C ILE A 846 -25.73 6.78 3.24
N GLY A 847 -25.92 5.76 4.08
CA GLY A 847 -25.96 4.35 3.70
C GLY A 847 -27.12 4.01 2.77
N LEU A 848 -26.93 2.99 1.94
CA LEU A 848 -27.70 2.70 0.73
C LEU A 848 -29.21 2.54 0.96
N LYS A 849 -29.60 1.97 2.12
CA LYS A 849 -31.00 1.73 2.50
C LYS A 849 -31.47 2.57 3.69
N ALA A 850 -30.86 3.73 3.90
CA ALA A 850 -31.40 4.73 4.83
C ALA A 850 -32.81 5.18 4.40
N PHE A 851 -33.67 5.51 5.38
CA PHE A 851 -35.02 6.07 5.18
C PHE A 851 -36.00 5.23 4.32
N MET A 852 -35.69 3.96 4.04
CA MET A 852 -36.48 3.07 3.19
C MET A 852 -37.55 2.28 3.99
N TYR A 853 -38.45 1.56 3.29
CA TYR A 853 -39.47 0.72 3.92
C TYR A 853 -39.84 -0.48 3.04
N ASN A 854 -39.92 -1.68 3.62
CA ASN A 854 -40.35 -2.89 2.93
C ASN A 854 -41.84 -3.21 3.14
N GLY A 855 -42.72 -2.70 2.26
CA GLY A 855 -44.09 -3.22 2.05
C GLY A 855 -45.30 -2.52 2.75
N SER A 856 -45.13 -1.40 3.45
CA SER A 856 -46.24 -0.68 4.14
C SER A 856 -45.84 0.71 4.67
N SER A 857 -45.60 1.66 3.74
CA SER A 857 -45.39 3.12 3.98
C SER A 857 -44.45 3.53 5.12
N ASN A 858 -43.26 4.07 4.78
CA ASN A 858 -42.47 4.82 5.77
C ASN A 858 -43.27 6.03 6.29
N SER A 859 -43.20 6.28 7.60
CA SER A 859 -43.83 7.45 8.21
C SER A 859 -43.07 8.76 7.95
N ILE A 860 -41.79 8.69 7.55
CA ILE A 860 -40.91 9.83 7.26
C ILE A 860 -41.40 10.56 6.01
N GLU A 861 -41.99 11.74 6.21
CA GLU A 861 -42.49 12.65 5.18
C GLU A 861 -41.46 13.73 4.80
N ASN A 862 -40.58 14.09 5.75
CA ASN A 862 -39.71 15.26 5.65
C ASN A 862 -38.30 14.99 6.23
N LEU A 863 -37.26 15.30 5.47
CA LEU A 863 -35.85 15.22 5.89
C LEU A 863 -35.21 16.61 5.82
N TYR A 864 -34.42 16.97 6.83
CA TYR A 864 -33.87 18.32 6.97
C TYR A 864 -32.34 18.24 7.22
N PHE A 865 -31.51 18.62 6.23
CA PHE A 865 -30.04 18.55 6.30
C PHE A 865 -29.41 19.94 6.41
N VAL A 866 -29.01 20.35 7.61
CA VAL A 866 -28.51 21.72 7.89
C VAL A 866 -27.03 21.90 7.51
N GLY A 867 -26.33 20.81 7.18
CA GLY A 867 -24.94 20.82 6.72
C GLY A 867 -24.67 21.74 5.52
N ASP A 868 -23.41 22.15 5.36
CA ASP A 868 -22.96 23.02 4.28
C ASP A 868 -22.53 22.26 3.01
N LYS A 869 -22.56 20.92 3.04
CA LYS A 869 -22.24 20.04 1.90
C LYS A 869 -23.18 18.82 1.89
N PRO A 870 -23.62 18.33 0.71
CA PRO A 870 -24.26 17.03 0.58
C PRO A 870 -23.30 15.89 0.93
N ALA A 871 -23.84 14.87 1.60
CA ALA A 871 -23.15 13.61 1.90
C ALA A 871 -22.76 12.85 0.62
N GLU A 872 -21.75 11.99 0.72
CA GLU A 872 -21.60 10.85 -0.17
C GLU A 872 -22.73 9.83 0.10
N LEU A 873 -23.26 9.22 -0.96
CA LEU A 873 -24.24 8.14 -0.84
C LEU A 873 -23.51 6.78 -0.90
N GLY A 874 -24.06 5.76 -0.26
CA GLY A 874 -23.38 4.48 -0.04
C GLY A 874 -22.91 3.73 -1.30
N SER A 875 -23.48 4.04 -2.47
CA SER A 875 -23.04 3.57 -3.79
C SER A 875 -23.01 4.76 -4.76
N LYS A 876 -22.09 4.75 -5.73
CA LYS A 876 -22.15 5.61 -6.93
C LYS A 876 -22.97 4.99 -8.07
N ILE A 877 -23.20 3.67 -8.01
CA ILE A 877 -23.82 2.88 -9.07
C ILE A 877 -25.24 2.48 -8.64
N PHE A 878 -26.23 3.14 -9.24
CA PHE A 878 -27.67 2.88 -9.05
C PHE A 878 -28.31 2.24 -10.29
N LYS A 879 -27.54 1.44 -11.05
CA LYS A 879 -27.84 1.12 -12.47
C LYS A 879 -28.82 -0.04 -12.72
N SER A 880 -29.21 -0.81 -11.72
CA SER A 880 -30.28 -1.81 -11.84
C SER A 880 -30.90 -2.19 -10.49
N TYR A 881 -32.11 -2.75 -10.54
CA TYR A 881 -33.03 -3.03 -9.41
C TYR A 881 -33.61 -1.76 -8.77
N SER A 882 -34.91 -1.54 -9.03
CA SER A 882 -35.65 -0.28 -8.81
C SER A 882 -36.06 -0.02 -7.35
N VAL A 883 -35.20 -0.34 -6.38
CA VAL A 883 -35.55 -0.31 -4.93
C VAL A 883 -34.40 0.06 -3.98
N ASP A 884 -33.16 0.22 -4.45
CA ASP A 884 -31.99 0.41 -3.58
C ASP A 884 -31.36 1.80 -3.74
N TYR A 885 -32.05 2.82 -3.24
CA TYR A 885 -31.60 4.22 -3.22
C TYR A 885 -32.10 4.89 -1.93
N PRO A 886 -31.28 5.67 -1.19
CA PRO A 886 -31.52 6.02 0.22
C PRO A 886 -32.63 7.07 0.47
N PHE A 887 -33.50 7.34 -0.49
CA PHE A 887 -34.61 8.29 -0.36
C PHE A 887 -35.80 7.82 -1.22
N THR A 888 -37.03 8.20 -0.85
CA THR A 888 -38.22 7.97 -1.67
C THR A 888 -38.69 9.26 -2.35
N GLU A 889 -39.34 9.15 -3.52
CA GLU A 889 -39.91 10.31 -4.23
C GLU A 889 -41.02 11.04 -3.44
N THR A 890 -41.54 10.42 -2.39
CA THR A 890 -42.54 10.99 -1.48
C THR A 890 -41.93 11.81 -0.33
N GLN A 891 -40.61 11.76 -0.14
CA GLN A 891 -39.91 12.50 0.92
C GLN A 891 -39.55 13.92 0.45
N ASN A 892 -39.94 14.90 1.26
CA ASN A 892 -39.53 16.29 1.07
C ASN A 892 -38.12 16.45 1.67
N ILE A 893 -37.15 16.90 0.88
CA ILE A 893 -35.75 17.05 1.34
C ILE A 893 -35.42 18.54 1.43
N TYR A 894 -35.15 19.01 2.64
CA TYR A 894 -34.91 20.40 2.93
C TYR A 894 -33.45 20.69 3.25
N VAL A 895 -32.94 21.76 2.63
CA VAL A 895 -31.55 22.24 2.73
C VAL A 895 -31.53 23.78 2.69
N LYS A 896 -30.41 24.42 3.09
CA LYS A 896 -30.18 25.87 2.99
C LYS A 896 -30.41 26.39 1.57
N GLU A 897 -30.95 27.61 1.40
CA GLU A 897 -31.18 28.20 0.06
C GLU A 897 -29.95 28.14 -0.85
N SER A 898 -28.79 28.57 -0.34
CA SER A 898 -27.51 28.59 -1.05
C SER A 898 -26.93 27.22 -1.42
N LYS A 899 -27.62 26.12 -1.08
CA LYS A 899 -27.15 24.73 -1.26
C LYS A 899 -28.08 23.86 -2.12
N VAL A 900 -29.29 24.32 -2.44
CA VAL A 900 -30.28 23.52 -3.18
C VAL A 900 -29.71 22.90 -4.44
N ASP A 901 -29.04 23.70 -5.29
CA ASP A 901 -28.50 23.21 -6.55
C ASP A 901 -27.26 22.32 -6.35
N THR A 902 -26.49 22.51 -5.28
CA THR A 902 -25.37 21.62 -4.91
C THR A 902 -25.87 20.23 -4.51
N TYR A 903 -26.91 20.16 -3.66
CA TYR A 903 -27.52 18.88 -3.27
C TYR A 903 -28.22 18.21 -4.46
N LYS A 904 -28.96 18.96 -5.28
CA LYS A 904 -29.55 18.45 -6.52
C LYS A 904 -28.52 17.88 -7.47
N HIS A 905 -27.40 18.58 -7.69
CA HIS A 905 -26.34 18.09 -8.56
C HIS A 905 -25.65 16.84 -8.01
N LYS A 906 -25.41 16.77 -6.69
CA LYS A 906 -24.70 15.66 -6.05
C LYS A 906 -25.53 14.38 -5.92
N TRP A 907 -26.83 14.49 -5.64
CA TRP A 907 -27.69 13.33 -5.35
C TRP A 907 -28.56 12.90 -6.53
N ARG A 908 -28.71 13.70 -7.58
CA ARG A 908 -29.47 13.32 -8.79
C ARG A 908 -28.91 12.03 -9.42
N THR A 909 -29.82 11.18 -9.86
CA THR A 909 -29.56 10.04 -10.74
C THR A 909 -30.42 10.14 -12.01
N ASP A 910 -30.32 9.16 -12.90
CA ASP A 910 -31.24 9.03 -14.05
C ASP A 910 -32.60 8.40 -13.68
N PHE A 911 -32.74 7.89 -12.44
CA PHE A 911 -33.91 7.10 -11.99
C PHE A 911 -34.72 7.74 -10.86
N PHE A 912 -34.18 8.71 -10.13
CA PHE A 912 -34.82 9.33 -8.96
C PHE A 912 -34.77 10.85 -9.04
N GLU A 913 -35.94 11.51 -9.14
CA GLU A 913 -36.06 12.97 -9.01
C GLU A 913 -36.52 13.34 -7.59
N LEU A 914 -35.56 13.76 -6.75
CA LEU A 914 -35.81 14.10 -5.36
C LEU A 914 -36.42 15.49 -5.18
N GLN A 915 -37.37 15.60 -4.24
CA GLN A 915 -38.02 16.86 -3.85
C GLN A 915 -37.10 17.73 -2.97
N ILE A 916 -35.90 18.06 -3.49
CA ILE A 916 -34.91 18.91 -2.83
C ILE A 916 -35.30 20.39 -3.00
N THR A 917 -35.48 21.09 -1.89
CA THR A 917 -35.86 22.52 -1.87
C THR A 917 -35.45 23.17 -0.55
N HIS A 918 -35.27 24.49 -0.51
CA HIS A 918 -35.25 25.22 0.77
C HIS A 918 -36.67 25.64 1.20
N LYS A 919 -37.61 25.69 0.25
CA LYS A 919 -38.92 26.36 0.38
C LYS A 919 -39.94 25.45 1.08
N ILE A 920 -39.96 25.47 2.41
CA ILE A 920 -40.90 24.66 3.23
C ILE A 920 -42.33 25.24 3.17
N PRO A 921 -43.33 24.53 2.59
CA PRO A 921 -44.68 25.06 2.44
C PRO A 921 -45.43 25.20 3.77
N GLN A 922 -46.05 26.35 4.02
CA GLN A 922 -46.78 26.63 5.27
C GLN A 922 -48.31 26.63 5.13
N LYS A 923 -49.00 26.17 6.18
CA LYS A 923 -50.44 26.37 6.39
C LYS A 923 -50.72 26.72 7.85
N THR A 924 -51.41 27.84 8.10
CA THR A 924 -51.71 28.31 9.46
C THR A 924 -53.01 27.70 9.98
N HIS A 925 -52.98 27.10 11.18
CA HIS A 925 -54.15 26.46 11.79
C HIS A 925 -54.92 27.42 12.72
N LYS A 926 -56.26 27.33 12.67
CA LYS A 926 -57.23 28.20 13.36
C LYS A 926 -57.01 28.40 14.87
N ASN A 927 -56.41 27.41 15.55
CA ASN A 927 -56.17 27.42 16.99
C ASN A 927 -54.72 27.72 17.41
N GLY A 928 -53.82 28.00 16.45
CA GLY A 928 -52.58 28.75 16.70
C GLY A 928 -51.58 28.17 17.70
N GLY A 929 -50.71 27.27 17.21
CA GLY A 929 -49.43 26.95 17.86
C GLY A 929 -48.28 27.47 16.98
N THR A 930 -47.21 27.94 17.61
CA THR A 930 -46.05 28.58 16.97
C THR A 930 -45.21 27.55 16.19
N VAL A 931 -45.48 27.31 14.90
CA VAL A 931 -44.77 26.39 13.96
C VAL A 931 -43.24 26.51 13.96
N CYS A 932 -42.51 25.44 13.66
CA CYS A 932 -41.04 25.39 13.77
C CYS A 932 -40.39 24.68 12.56
N PHE A 933 -39.45 25.30 11.83
CA PHE A 933 -38.67 24.66 10.76
C PHE A 933 -37.22 25.19 10.60
N PRO A 934 -36.21 24.33 10.39
CA PRO A 934 -34.77 24.69 10.45
C PRO A 934 -34.18 25.44 9.24
N PHE A 935 -35.01 25.95 8.32
CA PHE A 935 -34.56 26.59 7.07
C PHE A 935 -35.41 27.80 6.67
N ASP A 936 -34.99 28.43 5.58
CA ASP A 936 -35.58 29.56 4.88
C ASP A 936 -37.04 29.28 4.44
N VAL A 937 -38.00 29.62 5.30
CA VAL A 937 -39.43 29.41 5.03
C VAL A 937 -39.93 30.39 3.97
N LYS A 938 -40.28 29.91 2.78
CA LYS A 938 -40.95 30.75 1.77
C LYS A 938 -42.42 30.97 2.13
N TYR A 939 -42.72 32.12 2.72
CA TYR A 939 -44.07 32.65 2.84
C TYR A 939 -44.62 33.10 1.46
N PRO A 940 -45.96 33.16 1.28
CA PRO A 940 -46.56 33.88 0.17
C PRO A 940 -46.12 35.35 0.15
N GLN A 941 -46.00 35.92 -1.04
CA GLN A 941 -45.70 37.34 -1.25
C GLN A 941 -46.69 37.92 -2.26
N GLY A 942 -47.07 39.18 -2.08
CA GLY A 942 -47.98 39.88 -2.99
C GLY A 942 -49.44 39.49 -2.81
N GLN A 943 -49.83 38.99 -1.63
CA GLN A 943 -51.21 38.62 -1.29
C GLN A 943 -51.89 39.65 -0.37
N GLY A 944 -51.23 40.78 -0.11
CA GLY A 944 -51.81 41.92 0.63
C GLY A 944 -51.88 41.64 2.12
N ASP A 945 -53.09 41.45 2.64
CA ASP A 945 -53.32 41.27 4.08
C ASP A 945 -52.87 39.89 4.61
N GLU A 946 -52.70 38.91 3.71
CA GLU A 946 -52.21 37.56 4.02
C GLU A 946 -50.68 37.39 3.88
N ASP A 947 -49.92 38.47 3.61
CA ASP A 947 -48.44 38.45 3.72
C ASP A 947 -48.01 38.18 5.20
N ILE A 948 -46.99 37.35 5.44
CA ILE A 948 -46.57 36.86 6.78
C ILE A 948 -45.09 37.24 7.10
N LYS A 949 -44.81 37.68 8.34
CA LYS A 949 -43.49 38.19 8.84
C LYS A 949 -43.07 37.61 10.22
N PRO A 950 -41.87 37.03 10.46
CA PRO A 950 -41.36 36.66 11.80
C PRO A 950 -40.86 37.83 12.70
N TYR A 951 -40.90 37.63 14.02
CA TYR A 951 -40.63 38.58 15.12
C TYR A 951 -40.13 37.89 16.40
N ILE A 952 -39.22 38.48 17.17
CA ILE A 952 -38.69 37.89 18.43
C ILE A 952 -39.19 38.63 19.67
N PRO A 953 -39.75 37.96 20.70
CA PRO A 953 -40.16 38.65 21.93
C PRO A 953 -38.94 39.15 22.70
N LYS A 954 -39.03 40.39 23.19
CA LYS A 954 -37.89 41.17 23.72
C LYS A 954 -38.15 41.73 25.12
N ASP A 955 -39.38 42.13 25.42
CA ASP A 955 -39.78 42.77 26.68
C ASP A 955 -41.03 42.08 27.24
N TYR A 956 -40.99 41.73 28.53
CA TYR A 956 -42.03 41.05 29.29
C TYR A 956 -42.47 41.83 30.54
N GLU A 957 -41.96 43.05 30.77
CA GLU A 957 -42.15 43.79 32.03
C GLU A 957 -43.63 44.04 32.35
N HIS A 958 -44.43 44.33 31.31
CA HIS A 958 -45.88 44.57 31.42
C HIS A 958 -46.75 43.32 31.25
N ALA A 959 -46.18 42.11 31.14
CA ALA A 959 -46.95 40.90 30.81
C ALA A 959 -47.98 40.47 31.89
N HIS A 960 -47.88 41.04 33.09
CA HIS A 960 -48.78 40.80 34.24
C HIS A 960 -49.62 42.04 34.66
N ASP A 961 -49.65 43.11 33.86
CA ASP A 961 -50.41 44.33 34.17
C ASP A 961 -51.94 44.06 34.26
N ILE A 962 -52.62 44.73 35.20
CA ILE A 962 -54.06 44.57 35.44
C ILE A 962 -54.90 45.40 34.45
N LYS A 963 -54.38 46.54 33.99
CA LYS A 963 -55.02 47.51 33.08
C LYS A 963 -54.81 47.11 31.62
N ASP A 964 -53.57 46.96 31.17
CA ASP A 964 -53.24 46.57 29.78
C ASP A 964 -51.96 45.72 29.69
N PRO A 965 -52.06 44.38 29.86
CA PRO A 965 -50.88 43.52 29.82
C PRO A 965 -50.42 43.22 28.38
N PHE A 966 -49.12 43.35 28.15
CA PHE A 966 -48.49 43.07 26.86
C PHE A 966 -47.05 42.53 26.96
N VAL A 967 -46.56 41.98 25.84
CA VAL A 967 -45.16 41.62 25.58
C VAL A 967 -44.72 42.35 24.30
N ARG A 968 -43.52 42.93 24.24
CA ARG A 968 -42.99 43.50 22.98
C ARG A 968 -42.24 42.46 22.17
N ALA A 969 -42.31 42.56 20.84
CA ALA A 969 -41.54 41.74 19.92
C ALA A 969 -40.95 42.55 18.74
N TYR A 970 -39.72 42.24 18.36
CA TYR A 970 -38.92 42.96 17.36
C TYR A 970 -38.86 42.22 16.01
N SER A 971 -38.87 42.94 14.88
CA SER A 971 -38.85 42.37 13.52
C SER A 971 -37.58 41.57 13.22
N LEU A 972 -37.67 40.53 12.39
CA LEU A 972 -36.50 39.93 11.74
C LEU A 972 -36.49 40.35 10.27
N ASP A 973 -35.76 41.42 9.96
CA ASP A 973 -35.75 42.03 8.63
C ASP A 973 -35.06 41.12 7.59
N ASP A 974 -35.61 41.06 6.38
CA ASP A 974 -35.24 40.17 5.26
C ASP A 974 -35.09 38.67 5.59
N TYR A 975 -35.70 38.23 6.70
CA TYR A 975 -36.19 36.87 6.99
C TYR A 975 -35.19 35.69 6.99
N TYR A 976 -33.91 35.94 7.30
CA TYR A 976 -33.11 34.90 7.96
C TYR A 976 -33.57 34.76 9.42
N VAL A 977 -33.90 33.54 9.86
CA VAL A 977 -34.34 33.27 11.24
C VAL A 977 -33.23 32.57 12.02
N PRO A 978 -32.61 33.21 13.04
CA PRO A 978 -31.50 32.62 13.76
C PRO A 978 -31.87 31.33 14.50
N ALA A 979 -30.98 30.32 14.40
CA ALA A 979 -30.95 29.25 15.38
C ALA A 979 -30.77 29.83 16.80
N PHE A 980 -31.27 29.12 17.81
CA PHE A 980 -31.17 29.51 19.23
C PHE A 980 -32.09 30.65 19.71
N VAL A 981 -33.12 31.00 18.92
CA VAL A 981 -34.21 31.92 19.32
C VAL A 981 -35.59 31.28 19.10
N GLY A 982 -36.56 31.58 19.97
CA GLY A 982 -37.97 31.24 19.79
C GLY A 982 -38.76 32.49 19.39
N VAL A 983 -39.55 32.43 18.33
CA VAL A 983 -40.03 33.64 17.63
C VAL A 983 -41.56 33.61 17.42
N PHE A 984 -42.19 34.77 17.56
CA PHE A 984 -43.51 35.09 17.03
C PHE A 984 -43.39 35.61 15.58
N ILE A 985 -44.49 35.98 14.94
CA ILE A 985 -44.68 36.12 13.47
C ILE A 985 -46.06 36.71 13.28
N ARG A 986 -46.31 37.57 12.30
CA ARG A 986 -47.60 38.25 12.12
C ARG A 986 -48.12 38.13 10.68
N SER A 987 -49.42 38.34 10.46
CA SER A 987 -49.94 38.72 9.15
C SER A 987 -50.00 40.24 9.12
N LYS A 988 -49.80 40.82 7.94
CA LYS A 988 -49.67 42.27 7.76
C LYS A 988 -50.82 43.09 8.33
N ASN A 989 -52.06 42.57 8.30
CA ASN A 989 -53.25 43.27 8.83
C ASN A 989 -54.03 42.54 9.93
N LYS A 990 -53.67 41.29 10.29
CA LYS A 990 -53.79 40.79 11.68
C LYS A 990 -53.05 39.47 11.90
N GLU A 991 -52.10 39.50 12.82
CA GLU A 991 -52.03 38.45 13.86
C GLU A 991 -51.81 36.98 13.39
N THR A 992 -50.68 36.68 12.72
CA THR A 992 -49.81 35.47 12.88
C THR A 992 -50.08 34.20 12.02
N VAL A 993 -49.24 33.11 11.91
CA VAL A 993 -48.11 32.57 12.72
C VAL A 993 -47.22 31.52 11.93
N THR A 994 -45.86 31.55 11.94
CA THR A 994 -44.93 30.35 11.93
C THR A 994 -43.48 30.51 11.36
N SER A 995 -42.44 29.75 11.81
CA SER A 995 -40.99 30.10 11.71
C SER A 995 -40.03 28.96 12.23
N TYR A 996 -38.86 29.25 12.86
CA TYR A 996 -38.09 28.47 13.87
C TYR A 996 -37.69 29.39 15.04
N CYS A 997 -37.27 29.02 16.25
CA CYS A 997 -37.25 27.79 17.06
C CYS A 997 -36.01 26.86 17.13
N GLN A 998 -34.99 27.25 17.91
CA GLN A 998 -34.32 26.26 18.78
C GLN A 998 -35.35 25.55 19.65
N MET A 999 -35.13 24.27 19.90
CA MET A 999 -35.62 23.63 21.12
C MET A 999 -34.42 23.29 22.01
N ASP A 1000 -34.56 23.50 23.31
CA ASP A 1000 -33.66 22.96 24.34
C ASP A 1000 -34.53 22.43 25.49
N GLU A 1001 -34.21 21.25 26.03
CA GLU A 1001 -34.93 20.68 27.17
C GLU A 1001 -34.45 21.36 28.48
N LEU A 1002 -33.20 21.84 28.50
CA LEU A 1002 -32.58 22.58 29.61
C LEU A 1002 -32.86 24.09 29.55
N GLN A 1003 -33.11 24.61 28.33
CA GLN A 1003 -33.45 26.00 27.98
C GLN A 1003 -32.35 27.02 28.34
N LYS A 1004 -31.11 26.70 27.98
CA LYS A 1004 -29.99 27.64 27.87
C LYS A 1004 -30.05 28.35 26.51
N HIS A 1005 -30.79 29.45 26.44
CA HIS A 1005 -30.65 30.40 25.34
C HIS A 1005 -29.21 30.95 25.31
N VAL A 1006 -28.69 31.25 24.11
CA VAL A 1006 -27.36 31.88 23.95
C VAL A 1006 -27.44 33.31 24.48
N THR A 1007 -27.02 33.50 25.74
CA THR A 1007 -27.27 34.74 26.50
C THR A 1007 -26.65 35.97 25.85
N THR A 1008 -25.50 35.83 25.19
CA THR A 1008 -24.80 36.94 24.53
C THR A 1008 -25.64 37.62 23.45
N THR A 1009 -26.37 36.88 22.61
CA THR A 1009 -27.16 37.48 21.52
C THR A 1009 -28.36 38.28 22.07
N LEU A 1010 -28.99 37.78 23.13
CA LEU A 1010 -30.09 38.48 23.81
C LEU A 1010 -29.60 39.67 24.64
N GLN A 1011 -28.40 39.57 25.25
CA GLN A 1011 -27.76 40.66 25.98
C GLN A 1011 -27.44 41.86 25.06
N THR A 1012 -26.98 41.63 23.82
CA THR A 1012 -26.75 42.70 22.84
C THR A 1012 -28.05 43.43 22.44
N ALA A 1013 -29.20 42.76 22.52
CA ALA A 1013 -30.51 43.38 22.28
C ALA A 1013 -31.04 44.19 23.48
N GLY A 1014 -30.53 43.93 24.69
CA GLY A 1014 -30.66 44.80 25.86
C GLY A 1014 -31.89 44.60 26.76
N ALA A 1015 -32.28 43.37 27.11
CA ALA A 1015 -33.27 43.14 28.19
C ALA A 1015 -33.22 41.74 28.86
N TYR A 1016 -33.48 41.75 30.18
CA TYR A 1016 -34.09 40.69 31.02
C TYR A 1016 -33.45 39.29 31.22
N ASN A 1017 -33.99 38.59 32.23
CA ASN A 1017 -33.53 37.28 32.73
C ASN A 1017 -34.23 36.11 32.01
N PRO A 1018 -33.51 35.24 31.26
CA PRO A 1018 -34.10 34.18 30.43
C PRO A 1018 -34.64 32.95 31.20
N ALA A 1019 -34.48 32.87 32.53
CA ALA A 1019 -34.96 31.72 33.30
C ALA A 1019 -36.50 31.70 33.46
N THR A 1020 -37.14 32.86 33.53
CA THR A 1020 -38.51 33.03 34.02
C THR A 1020 -39.57 32.99 32.90
N TYR A 1021 -39.32 33.70 31.80
CA TYR A 1021 -40.26 33.85 30.67
C TYR A 1021 -39.64 33.27 29.41
N ARG A 1022 -40.14 32.13 28.92
CA ARG A 1022 -39.46 31.37 27.85
C ARG A 1022 -40.38 30.56 26.95
N MET A 1023 -40.02 30.48 25.67
CA MET A 1023 -40.74 29.70 24.66
C MET A 1023 -40.29 28.24 24.69
N LYS A 1024 -41.25 27.31 24.81
CA LYS A 1024 -41.01 25.86 24.73
C LYS A 1024 -41.59 25.31 23.44
N GLY A 1025 -40.74 24.72 22.60
CA GLY A 1025 -41.17 23.96 21.42
C GLY A 1025 -41.66 22.54 21.76
N MET A 1026 -42.16 21.85 20.74
CA MET A 1026 -42.63 20.47 20.76
C MET A 1026 -42.02 19.67 19.59
N VAL A 1027 -41.30 18.57 19.89
CA VAL A 1027 -40.79 17.59 18.90
C VAL A 1027 -41.69 16.36 18.77
N GLN A 1028 -42.77 16.28 19.53
CA GLN A 1028 -43.75 15.21 19.41
C GLN A 1028 -45.16 15.74 19.63
N ASP A 1029 -46.15 15.14 18.96
CA ASP A 1029 -47.55 15.33 19.29
C ASP A 1029 -47.77 15.05 20.78
N THR A 1030 -48.22 16.06 21.53
CA THR A 1030 -48.27 16.02 23.00
C THR A 1030 -49.56 16.63 23.51
N ILE A 1031 -50.15 16.02 24.55
CA ILE A 1031 -51.21 16.64 25.34
C ILE A 1031 -50.55 17.46 26.45
N ILE A 1032 -50.78 18.78 26.45
CA ILE A 1032 -50.20 19.70 27.43
C ILE A 1032 -51.04 19.67 28.71
N HIS A 1033 -50.35 19.49 29.84
CA HIS A 1033 -50.92 19.67 31.17
C HIS A 1033 -50.35 20.93 31.84
N ASN A 1034 -51.21 21.65 32.55
CA ASN A 1034 -50.89 22.89 33.25
C ASN A 1034 -50.43 22.57 34.68
N GLY A 1035 -49.12 22.62 34.90
CA GLY A 1035 -48.52 22.55 36.25
C GLY A 1035 -48.59 23.88 37.01
N ASN A 1036 -47.56 24.16 37.82
CA ASN A 1036 -47.42 25.42 38.56
C ASN A 1036 -47.08 26.64 37.67
N GLU A 1037 -47.40 26.62 36.38
CA GLU A 1037 -46.99 27.62 35.37
C GLU A 1037 -48.16 27.93 34.44
N GLU A 1038 -48.29 29.19 34.00
CA GLU A 1038 -49.31 29.58 33.04
C GLU A 1038 -48.75 29.47 31.62
N LEU A 1039 -49.39 28.61 30.83
CA LEU A 1039 -48.96 28.27 29.48
C LEU A 1039 -49.85 28.99 28.46
N TYR A 1040 -49.25 29.60 27.44
CA TYR A 1040 -49.95 30.42 26.46
C TYR A 1040 -49.54 30.09 25.03
N ALA A 1041 -50.48 30.11 24.09
CA ALA A 1041 -50.18 29.99 22.67
C ALA A 1041 -50.89 31.05 21.84
N PHE A 1042 -50.31 31.37 20.68
CA PHE A 1042 -50.75 32.52 19.91
C PHE A 1042 -51.93 32.16 18.99
N LYS A 1043 -53.14 32.68 19.28
CA LYS A 1043 -54.34 32.37 18.51
C LYS A 1043 -54.59 33.35 17.36
N LYS A 1044 -54.33 32.91 16.10
CA LYS A 1044 -54.44 33.74 14.87
C LYS A 1044 -55.67 34.63 14.83
N SER A 1045 -56.86 34.07 15.09
CA SER A 1045 -58.14 34.79 14.95
C SER A 1045 -58.41 35.91 15.97
N THR A 1046 -57.47 36.19 16.89
CA THR A 1046 -57.69 37.09 18.04
C THR A 1046 -56.45 37.85 18.50
N GLY A 1047 -55.25 37.51 18.02
CA GLY A 1047 -54.04 38.28 18.33
C GLY A 1047 -53.44 38.21 19.72
N LYS A 1048 -54.11 37.53 20.63
CA LYS A 1048 -53.67 37.43 22.01
C LYS A 1048 -53.06 36.07 22.23
N LEU A 1049 -52.07 36.06 23.10
CA LEU A 1049 -51.56 34.83 23.69
C LEU A 1049 -52.69 34.31 24.60
N VAL A 1050 -53.36 33.25 24.17
CA VAL A 1050 -54.48 32.65 24.91
C VAL A 1050 -53.91 31.61 25.87
N LYS A 1051 -54.35 31.67 27.13
CA LYS A 1051 -54.00 30.65 28.12
C LYS A 1051 -54.50 29.30 27.63
N LEU A 1052 -53.59 28.33 27.57
CA LEU A 1052 -53.90 26.96 27.19
C LEU A 1052 -54.78 26.32 28.27
N LYS A 1053 -55.80 25.59 27.82
CA LYS A 1053 -56.55 24.70 28.71
C LYS A 1053 -55.69 23.48 29.02
N ASP A 1054 -55.85 22.94 30.22
CA ASP A 1054 -55.33 21.62 30.54
C ASP A 1054 -55.91 20.58 29.54
N GLY A 1055 -55.09 19.63 29.11
CA GLY A 1055 -55.46 18.66 28.08
C GLY A 1055 -55.37 19.17 26.63
N ALA A 1056 -54.74 20.32 26.36
CA ALA A 1056 -54.60 20.84 25.00
C ALA A 1056 -53.57 20.04 24.17
N ARG A 1057 -54.03 19.35 23.10
CA ARG A 1057 -53.14 18.66 22.15
C ARG A 1057 -52.38 19.64 21.25
N PHE A 1058 -51.06 19.60 21.31
CA PHE A 1058 -50.13 20.34 20.45
C PHE A 1058 -49.43 19.39 19.46
N PRO A 1059 -49.49 19.68 18.15
CA PRO A 1059 -48.70 18.97 17.16
C PRO A 1059 -47.19 19.14 17.37
N TYR A 1060 -46.40 18.24 16.78
CA TYR A 1060 -44.96 18.45 16.63
C TYR A 1060 -44.62 19.68 15.77
N PHE A 1061 -43.39 20.17 15.95
CA PHE A 1061 -42.92 21.44 15.40
C PHE A 1061 -43.90 22.59 15.64
N LYS A 1062 -44.36 22.73 16.89
CA LYS A 1062 -45.10 23.88 17.44
C LYS A 1062 -44.44 24.34 18.74
N ALA A 1063 -44.63 25.59 19.14
CA ALA A 1063 -44.19 26.12 20.43
C ALA A 1063 -45.31 26.86 21.17
N TYR A 1064 -45.13 26.98 22.49
CA TYR A 1064 -45.94 27.77 23.40
C TYR A 1064 -45.04 28.61 24.34
N LEU A 1065 -45.57 29.70 24.86
CA LEU A 1065 -44.92 30.53 25.86
C LEU A 1065 -45.25 30.01 27.26
N ARG A 1066 -44.24 30.03 28.14
CA ARG A 1066 -44.30 29.57 29.53
C ARG A 1066 -44.03 30.73 30.46
N MET A 1067 -44.92 30.95 31.43
CA MET A 1067 -44.85 32.07 32.38
C MET A 1067 -45.04 31.60 33.83
N PRO A 1068 -44.47 32.31 34.83
CA PRO A 1068 -44.80 32.09 36.24
C PRO A 1068 -46.30 32.34 36.49
N PRO A 1069 -46.89 31.70 37.50
CA PRO A 1069 -48.30 31.87 37.81
C PRO A 1069 -48.55 33.26 38.40
N ALA A 1070 -49.43 34.02 37.79
CA ALA A 1070 -49.80 35.34 38.28
C ALA A 1070 -50.63 35.27 39.57
N GLY A 1071 -50.57 36.34 40.36
CA GLY A 1071 -51.60 36.61 41.37
C GLY A 1071 -53.00 36.69 40.75
N SER A 1072 -54.03 36.49 41.56
CA SER A 1072 -55.42 36.31 41.11
C SER A 1072 -55.94 37.45 40.22
N GLY A 1073 -55.93 37.26 38.90
CA GLY A 1073 -56.55 38.19 37.96
C GLY A 1073 -55.93 38.33 36.56
N ALA A 1074 -54.84 37.65 36.22
CA ALA A 1074 -54.18 37.82 34.91
C ALA A 1074 -55.11 37.53 33.72
N LYS A 1075 -55.14 38.48 32.77
CA LYS A 1075 -55.88 38.41 31.51
C LYS A 1075 -54.96 37.87 30.39
N PRO A 1076 -55.48 37.27 29.31
CA PRO A 1076 -54.69 36.98 28.12
C PRO A 1076 -54.16 38.28 27.52
N PHE A 1077 -52.84 38.39 27.42
CA PHE A 1077 -52.11 39.61 27.07
C PHE A 1077 -51.92 39.74 25.55
N SER A 1078 -51.62 40.97 25.14
CA SER A 1078 -51.39 41.34 23.74
C SER A 1078 -49.90 41.23 23.37
N ILE A 1079 -49.57 41.12 22.08
CA ILE A 1079 -48.20 41.41 21.62
C ILE A 1079 -48.18 42.79 20.98
N VAL A 1080 -47.25 43.64 21.45
CA VAL A 1080 -46.85 44.89 20.79
C VAL A 1080 -45.67 44.55 19.87
N PHE A 1081 -45.66 45.08 18.67
CA PHE A 1081 -44.62 44.82 17.69
C PHE A 1081 -43.84 46.11 17.46
N ASP A 1082 -42.51 46.08 17.62
CA ASP A 1082 -41.69 47.29 17.66
C ASP A 1082 -41.59 48.03 16.29
N ASP A 1083 -42.15 47.46 15.21
CA ASP A 1083 -42.35 48.13 13.91
C ASP A 1083 -43.72 48.85 13.76
N GLU A 1084 -44.58 48.81 14.79
CA GLU A 1084 -45.85 49.57 14.84
C GLU A 1084 -45.78 50.71 15.88
N PRO A 1085 -45.88 52.00 15.47
CA PRO A 1085 -45.44 53.12 16.30
C PRO A 1085 -46.41 53.58 17.41
N VAL A 1086 -47.48 52.83 17.72
CA VAL A 1086 -48.41 53.21 18.81
C VAL A 1086 -49.11 52.01 19.44
N VAL A 1087 -49.06 51.92 20.77
CA VAL A 1087 -50.11 51.26 21.56
C VAL A 1087 -51.34 52.16 21.51
N THR A 1088 -52.53 51.64 21.18
CA THR A 1088 -53.77 52.44 21.07
C THR A 1088 -54.41 52.71 22.44
N GLY A 1089 -53.61 53.24 23.36
CA GLY A 1089 -54.07 53.81 24.63
C GLY A 1089 -54.94 55.05 24.43
N ILE A 1090 -55.76 55.35 25.44
CA ILE A 1090 -56.54 56.60 25.51
C ILE A 1090 -55.62 57.70 26.04
N GLU A 1091 -55.56 58.84 25.35
CA GLU A 1091 -54.77 60.00 25.78
C GLU A 1091 -55.56 60.82 26.80
N GLU A 1092 -55.06 60.92 28.04
CA GLU A 1092 -55.58 61.82 29.08
C GLU A 1092 -54.84 63.17 29.01
N ILE A 1093 -55.58 64.29 28.99
CA ILE A 1093 -55.03 65.65 28.94
C ILE A 1093 -55.47 66.42 30.18
N ASN A 1094 -54.51 66.68 31.07
CA ASN A 1094 -54.73 67.30 32.38
C ASN A 1094 -54.71 68.85 32.35
N THR A 1095 -54.31 69.45 31.23
CA THR A 1095 -54.29 70.92 31.03
C THR A 1095 -54.62 71.26 29.58
N LEU A 1096 -55.60 72.15 29.37
CA LEU A 1096 -55.98 72.63 28.04
C LEU A 1096 -54.89 73.57 27.48
N PRO A 1097 -54.39 73.37 26.24
CA PRO A 1097 -53.52 74.34 25.59
C PRO A 1097 -54.30 75.57 25.11
N GLU A 1098 -53.68 76.74 25.17
CA GLU A 1098 -54.26 77.99 24.66
C GLU A 1098 -54.21 78.06 23.12
N ASP A 1099 -55.02 78.96 22.55
CA ASP A 1099 -55.50 79.01 21.16
C ASP A 1099 -54.56 78.51 20.05
N ASN A 1100 -55.03 77.49 19.32
CA ASN A 1100 -54.53 77.17 17.98
C ASN A 1100 -55.70 76.72 17.08
N ALA A 1101 -56.20 77.64 16.25
CA ALA A 1101 -57.58 77.64 15.74
C ALA A 1101 -57.99 76.48 14.79
N ASN A 1102 -57.05 75.67 14.33
CA ASN A 1102 -57.29 74.60 13.35
C ASN A 1102 -57.56 73.22 13.96
N ASP A 1103 -57.20 72.98 15.22
CA ASP A 1103 -57.26 71.64 15.83
C ASP A 1103 -58.59 71.42 16.56
N ALA A 1104 -59.57 70.86 15.84
CA ALA A 1104 -60.93 70.70 16.32
C ALA A 1104 -61.11 69.49 17.26
N TYR A 1105 -61.66 69.74 18.46
CA TYR A 1105 -62.27 68.69 19.27
C TYR A 1105 -63.70 68.43 18.80
N TYR A 1106 -64.17 67.19 18.99
CA TYR A 1106 -65.55 66.77 18.78
C TYR A 1106 -66.04 66.05 20.02
N ASN A 1107 -67.27 66.33 20.47
CA ASN A 1107 -67.89 65.54 21.54
C ASN A 1107 -68.34 64.16 21.02
N ILE A 1108 -68.75 63.26 21.92
CA ILE A 1108 -69.23 61.90 21.55
C ILE A 1108 -70.45 61.89 20.60
N ASN A 1109 -71.15 63.02 20.42
CA ASN A 1109 -72.26 63.18 19.49
C ASN A 1109 -71.81 63.79 18.14
N GLY A 1110 -70.50 63.82 17.84
CA GLY A 1110 -69.95 64.33 16.58
C GLY A 1110 -70.04 65.85 16.41
N THR A 1111 -70.39 66.61 17.46
CA THR A 1111 -70.47 68.08 17.39
C THR A 1111 -69.10 68.69 17.61
N ARG A 1112 -68.64 69.59 16.71
CA ARG A 1112 -67.38 70.33 16.89
C ARG A 1112 -67.46 71.23 18.11
N VAL A 1113 -66.43 71.17 18.95
CA VAL A 1113 -66.23 72.00 20.15
C VAL A 1113 -64.91 72.74 19.97
N VAL A 1114 -64.95 74.08 20.00
CA VAL A 1114 -63.76 74.92 19.74
C VAL A 1114 -62.74 74.84 20.88
N THR A 1115 -63.22 74.69 22.12
CA THR A 1115 -62.39 74.32 23.28
C THR A 1115 -63.24 73.51 24.26
N PRO A 1116 -62.85 72.28 24.65
CA PRO A 1116 -63.50 71.57 25.75
C PRO A 1116 -63.48 72.40 27.03
N LYS A 1117 -64.64 72.57 27.69
CA LYS A 1117 -64.78 73.29 28.97
C LYS A 1117 -65.46 72.46 30.07
N GLN A 1118 -65.53 71.15 29.87
CA GLN A 1118 -66.13 70.18 30.78
C GLN A 1118 -65.29 68.90 30.76
N LYS A 1119 -65.15 68.24 31.93
CA LYS A 1119 -64.52 66.92 32.02
C LYS A 1119 -65.28 65.92 31.13
N GLY A 1120 -64.59 65.15 30.29
CA GLY A 1120 -65.27 64.19 29.42
C GLY A 1120 -64.43 63.60 28.29
N VAL A 1121 -65.06 62.68 27.55
CA VAL A 1121 -64.45 62.03 26.38
C VAL A 1121 -64.74 62.86 25.12
N TYR A 1122 -63.68 63.18 24.39
CA TYR A 1122 -63.71 63.89 23.11
C TYR A 1122 -62.96 63.10 22.05
N ILE A 1123 -63.15 63.48 20.78
CA ILE A 1123 -62.34 63.02 19.66
C ILE A 1123 -61.56 64.22 19.09
N ARG A 1124 -60.25 64.07 18.94
CA ARG A 1124 -59.35 65.05 18.29
C ARG A 1124 -58.45 64.28 17.33
N ASN A 1125 -58.36 64.74 16.09
CA ASN A 1125 -57.56 64.14 15.01
C ASN A 1125 -57.68 62.61 14.91
N GLY A 1126 -58.92 62.10 15.04
CA GLY A 1126 -59.27 60.68 14.94
C GLY A 1126 -59.06 59.85 16.22
N LYS A 1127 -58.33 60.35 17.22
CA LYS A 1127 -58.11 59.65 18.50
C LYS A 1127 -59.21 59.98 19.52
N LYS A 1128 -59.48 59.03 20.44
CA LYS A 1128 -60.22 59.31 21.67
C LYS A 1128 -59.29 59.95 22.69
N VAL A 1129 -59.73 61.07 23.25
CA VAL A 1129 -59.01 61.87 24.25
C VAL A 1129 -59.92 62.07 25.45
N ILE A 1130 -59.41 61.91 26.67
CA ILE A 1130 -60.09 62.33 27.89
C ILE A 1130 -59.55 63.71 28.26
N VAL A 1131 -60.45 64.67 28.42
CA VAL A 1131 -60.17 65.96 29.05
C VAL A 1131 -60.59 65.82 30.51
N GLU A 1132 -59.62 65.98 31.42
CA GLU A 1132 -59.82 66.07 32.87
C GLU A 1132 -60.28 67.47 33.31
#